data_AF-A0A535I7J4-F1
#
_entry.id   AF-A0A535I7J4-F1
#
_cell.length_a   1.000
_cell.length_b   1.000
_cell.length_c   1.000
_cell.angle_alpha   90.00
_cell.angle_beta   90.00
_cell.angle_gamma   90.00
#
_symmetry.space_group_name_H-M   'P 1'
#
loop_
_entity.id
_entity.type
_entity.pdbx_description
1 polymer ?
#
loop_
_entity_poly.entity_id
_entity_poly.type
_entity_poly.pdbx_seq_one_letter_code
_entity_poly.pdbx_strand_id
1 'polypeptide(L)'
;MATPSYHPVFELQELVELAGARLAAADRSDDAALVDSYLAVASMCQVVSDYLHRDAGDLRRIRKYASRLRKPAGGAAGLVLRATEATSRLLRVRREQNLVRHLESLEAFAGRLADALWGAAATDVSELRREWRGLSGAEGLPLRQIAIPPRCFFTFDQRPEDCIALAERFACVRPDRQRPVLVIGVRTSGCFMAPIVATALRKAGFTHVEWTSRRPGQPELPRDRRLLRQAAAAAAEVVIVDDPPTSGGSVARTADELVAHGIDAERVTLLLQLFPGAAGWSERLKPWRQVRLEWQEWHVHSLLDEGAVADTLSELLETRVARAVRKEWSHMDRRTHVRARFDVQILGADGAYETGGVLVTGVGLGLFADAAAAIGARLGGLVPDIHGTKDGLMYREWIPASASIDESDPIQRAALARHLARYAMQRASLLPVHDDLSARLAGHDAVWEQAARWLAVGFGRLALPLRPVLHSAAKRLLHAARPSLIDSDMGPGQWFQVNGTVLKRDFAEAPFVYQVPLSYDAAYDVAAAAAQRLPDEDFGACAREEFDAATGVEIDDARWFLYQVVSQADRRDTILRKETANGDSHAALVELLTDGERRAASLHRKFMAHRYLHDAIASVKGELCAIDIDGVLESGPWWYSSPSGHALLALRALTRHGFRPVIATGRSLTDVVQRCRDYRLAGGVAEYGSVMHDAVSGMSQTLISRDELEDLAALRRALLEVEGVELDPAFQFSIRGFTIRRGRRCAIDLEVAERVVAAAGLSHRIRIEQGWAQTDFVAVEVDKRTGLQALARHLGVEYQPPLALAVGDSVPDLSMFRLARLAAVPANAEPGLEAGTGAVRCRGSYGEGLAQAAGLMIGHNPGRCPECAAPAAGDSNIELVLALLEVGGASGLRKLPSIARVRTLLQRG
;
A
#
# COMPACT_ATOMS: atom_id res chain seq x y z
N MET A 1 -21.77 16.61 28.13
CA MET A 1 -21.55 16.24 26.72
C MET A 1 -20.35 15.31 26.70
N ALA A 2 -20.48 14.10 26.14
CA ALA A 2 -19.32 13.26 25.89
C ALA A 2 -18.42 14.01 24.87
N THR A 3 -17.13 14.10 25.16
CA THR A 3 -16.15 14.69 24.23
C THR A 3 -16.29 14.01 22.87
N PRO A 4 -16.35 14.76 21.74
CA PRO A 4 -16.44 14.15 20.41
C PRO A 4 -15.31 13.14 20.21
N SER A 5 -15.66 11.96 19.73
CA SER A 5 -14.66 10.97 19.31
C SER A 5 -13.91 11.55 18.12
N TYR A 6 -12.61 11.77 18.28
CA TYR A 6 -11.69 12.16 17.19
C TYR A 6 -11.35 10.98 16.26
N HIS A 7 -12.08 9.88 16.41
CA HIS A 7 -11.81 8.60 15.80
C HIS A 7 -13.06 8.14 15.03
N PRO A 8 -12.99 7.99 13.69
CA PRO A 8 -14.13 7.68 12.83
C PRO A 8 -14.34 6.17 12.59
N VAL A 9 -13.60 5.29 13.28
CA VAL A 9 -13.69 3.83 13.10
C VAL A 9 -14.30 3.21 14.36
N PHE A 10 -15.57 2.81 14.26
CA PHE A 10 -16.35 2.40 15.43
C PHE A 10 -16.49 0.89 15.54
N GLU A 11 -16.48 0.38 16.76
CA GLU A 11 -17.04 -0.94 17.05
C GLU A 11 -18.56 -0.92 16.93
N LEU A 12 -19.15 -2.08 16.64
CA LEU A 12 -20.61 -2.21 16.57
C LEU A 12 -21.31 -1.77 17.88
N GLN A 13 -20.68 -2.01 19.03
CA GLN A 13 -21.21 -1.54 20.32
C GLN A 13 -21.26 -0.02 20.39
N GLU A 14 -20.18 0.67 20.00
CA GLU A 14 -20.11 2.13 20.03
C GLU A 14 -21.15 2.75 19.10
N LEU A 15 -21.42 2.12 17.95
CA LEU A 15 -22.48 2.57 17.03
C LEU A 15 -23.87 2.47 17.65
N VAL A 16 -24.15 1.42 18.44
CA VAL A 16 -25.43 1.28 19.16
C VAL A 16 -25.58 2.41 20.19
N GLU A 17 -24.52 2.67 20.95
CA GLU A 17 -24.52 3.75 21.96
C GLU A 17 -24.68 5.12 21.31
N LEU A 18 -23.95 5.37 20.20
CA LEU A 18 -23.99 6.61 19.45
C LEU A 18 -25.37 6.88 18.83
N ALA A 19 -25.96 5.89 18.15
CA ALA A 19 -27.29 6.02 17.57
C ALA A 19 -28.35 6.35 18.64
N GLY A 20 -28.27 5.69 19.80
CA GLY A 20 -29.18 5.97 20.92
C GLY A 20 -29.00 7.36 21.51
N ALA A 21 -27.76 7.80 21.71
CA ALA A 21 -27.45 9.11 22.25
C ALA A 21 -27.91 10.24 21.31
N ARG A 22 -27.67 10.09 20.00
CA ARG A 22 -28.05 11.08 18.99
C ARG A 22 -29.57 11.14 18.79
N LEU A 23 -30.27 10.01 18.78
CA LEU A 23 -31.75 9.99 18.78
C LEU A 23 -32.35 10.64 20.02
N ALA A 24 -31.70 10.50 21.19
CA ALA A 24 -32.15 11.15 22.41
C ALA A 24 -31.95 12.67 22.38
N ALA A 25 -30.89 13.14 21.71
CA ALA A 25 -30.59 14.56 21.54
C ALA A 25 -31.44 15.25 20.46
N ALA A 26 -31.89 14.52 19.44
CA ALA A 26 -32.69 15.07 18.35
C ALA A 26 -34.00 15.71 18.85
N ASP A 27 -34.20 17.00 18.61
CA ASP A 27 -35.50 17.68 18.81
C ASP A 27 -36.16 17.97 17.45
N ARG A 28 -37.37 18.52 17.42
CA ARG A 28 -38.16 18.76 16.20
C ARG A 28 -37.47 19.64 15.13
N SER A 29 -36.35 20.28 15.46
CA SER A 29 -35.63 21.21 14.58
C SER A 29 -34.15 20.88 14.37
N ASP A 30 -33.63 19.78 14.92
CA ASP A 30 -32.19 19.43 14.82
C ASP A 30 -31.96 18.22 13.91
N ASP A 31 -31.80 18.49 12.61
CA ASP A 31 -31.56 17.49 11.58
C ASP A 31 -30.18 16.82 11.73
N ALA A 32 -29.19 17.49 12.34
CA ALA A 32 -27.83 16.96 12.45
C ALA A 32 -27.75 15.71 13.34
N ALA A 33 -28.44 15.72 14.49
CA ALA A 33 -28.51 14.57 15.39
C ALA A 33 -29.21 13.37 14.73
N LEU A 34 -30.21 13.60 13.89
CA LEU A 34 -30.89 12.55 13.13
C LEU A 34 -29.99 11.99 12.02
N VAL A 35 -29.23 12.84 11.31
CA VAL A 35 -28.24 12.41 10.32
C VAL A 35 -27.19 11.50 10.96
N ASP A 36 -26.65 11.87 12.12
CA ASP A 36 -25.68 11.03 12.83
C ASP A 36 -26.27 9.68 13.25
N SER A 37 -27.52 9.68 13.71
CA SER A 37 -28.24 8.45 14.06
C SER A 37 -28.40 7.55 12.83
N TYR A 38 -28.75 8.13 11.69
CA TYR A 38 -28.85 7.43 10.41
C TYR A 38 -27.51 6.82 9.98
N LEU A 39 -26.42 7.59 10.02
CA LEU A 39 -25.08 7.13 9.67
C LEU A 39 -24.62 5.98 10.59
N ALA A 40 -24.92 6.07 11.89
CA ALA A 40 -24.61 5.01 12.84
C ALA A 40 -25.37 3.71 12.51
N VAL A 41 -26.69 3.78 12.30
CA VAL A 41 -27.52 2.60 11.97
C VAL A 41 -27.14 1.99 10.61
N ALA A 42 -26.84 2.80 9.60
CA ALA A 42 -26.36 2.31 8.30
C ALA A 42 -25.00 1.60 8.43
N SER A 43 -24.11 2.10 9.31
CA SER A 43 -22.85 1.43 9.66
C SER A 43 -23.09 0.07 10.35
N MET A 44 -24.09 -0.01 11.24
CA MET A 44 -24.48 -1.29 11.85
C MET A 44 -24.97 -2.28 10.80
N CYS A 45 -25.80 -1.84 9.83
CA CYS A 45 -26.27 -2.67 8.72
C CYS A 45 -25.09 -3.22 7.90
N GLN A 46 -24.08 -2.39 7.64
CA GLN A 46 -22.83 -2.82 7.00
C GLN A 46 -22.14 -3.89 7.83
N VAL A 47 -21.79 -3.62 9.09
CA VAL A 47 -21.03 -4.54 9.95
C VAL A 47 -21.72 -5.89 10.12
N VAL A 48 -23.00 -5.89 10.47
CA VAL A 48 -23.76 -7.11 10.70
C VAL A 48 -23.82 -7.94 9.42
N SER A 49 -24.02 -7.30 8.27
CA SER A 49 -24.02 -8.02 7.01
C SER A 49 -22.64 -8.52 6.62
N ASP A 50 -21.57 -7.75 6.84
CA ASP A 50 -20.17 -8.15 6.58
C ASP A 50 -19.84 -9.42 7.34
N TYR A 51 -20.23 -9.44 8.62
CA TYR A 51 -20.12 -10.60 9.47
C TYR A 51 -20.91 -11.79 8.91
N LEU A 52 -22.18 -11.64 8.52
CA LEU A 52 -22.98 -12.73 7.97
C LEU A 52 -22.38 -13.33 6.68
N HIS A 53 -21.77 -12.50 5.83
CA HIS A 53 -21.18 -12.90 4.54
C HIS A 53 -19.72 -13.40 4.62
N ARG A 54 -19.08 -13.35 5.80
CA ARG A 54 -17.66 -13.65 6.00
C ARG A 54 -17.24 -15.04 5.49
N ASP A 55 -16.04 -15.13 4.91
CA ASP A 55 -15.41 -16.39 4.53
C ASP A 55 -14.73 -17.02 5.75
N ALA A 56 -15.49 -17.77 6.54
CA ALA A 56 -14.98 -18.41 7.75
C ALA A 56 -13.80 -19.34 7.42
N GLY A 57 -12.63 -19.02 7.95
CA GLY A 57 -11.40 -19.78 7.74
C GLY A 57 -10.80 -19.66 6.33
N ASP A 58 -11.16 -18.61 5.56
CA ASP A 58 -10.65 -18.38 4.19
C ASP A 58 -10.90 -19.57 3.24
N LEU A 59 -11.88 -20.44 3.54
CA LEU A 59 -12.08 -21.71 2.84
C LEU A 59 -12.35 -21.52 1.35
N ARG A 60 -13.08 -20.47 0.95
CA ARG A 60 -13.31 -20.15 -0.48
C ARG A 60 -12.04 -19.71 -1.17
N ARG A 61 -11.26 -18.88 -0.47
CA ARG A 61 -9.95 -18.43 -0.97
C ARG A 61 -9.04 -19.63 -1.15
N ILE A 62 -8.86 -20.45 -0.11
CA ILE A 62 -8.05 -21.67 -0.13
C ILE A 62 -8.49 -22.60 -1.25
N ARG A 63 -9.80 -22.82 -1.43
CA ARG A 63 -10.35 -23.62 -2.51
C ARG A 63 -9.96 -23.11 -3.90
N LYS A 64 -10.08 -21.80 -4.16
CA LYS A 64 -9.72 -21.17 -5.45
C LYS A 64 -8.25 -21.40 -5.80
N TYR A 65 -7.37 -21.48 -4.81
CA TYR A 65 -5.97 -21.80 -5.03
C TYR A 65 -5.69 -23.30 -5.08
N ALA A 66 -6.40 -24.12 -4.31
CA ALA A 66 -6.31 -25.57 -4.38
C ALA A 66 -6.66 -26.08 -5.79
N SER A 67 -7.64 -25.45 -6.46
CA SER A 67 -7.94 -25.74 -7.87
C SER A 67 -6.83 -25.37 -8.87
N ARG A 68 -5.80 -24.63 -8.44
CA ARG A 68 -4.59 -24.30 -9.23
C ARG A 68 -3.41 -25.25 -8.96
N LEU A 69 -3.53 -26.17 -8.00
CA LEU A 69 -2.53 -27.22 -7.78
C LEU A 69 -2.56 -28.24 -8.92
N ARG A 70 -1.43 -28.90 -9.20
CA ARG A 70 -1.36 -29.96 -10.23
C ARG A 70 -2.37 -31.07 -9.90
N LYS A 71 -3.11 -31.53 -10.91
CA LYS A 71 -3.99 -32.70 -10.81
C LYS A 71 -3.14 -33.95 -10.56
N PRO A 72 -3.63 -34.96 -9.81
CA PRO A 72 -4.99 -35.12 -9.29
C PRO A 72 -5.26 -34.47 -7.92
N ALA A 73 -4.21 -34.12 -7.17
CA ALA A 73 -4.32 -33.60 -5.80
C ALA A 73 -5.18 -32.31 -5.69
N GLY A 74 -5.07 -31.39 -6.66
CA GLY A 74 -5.88 -30.17 -6.70
C GLY A 74 -7.39 -30.41 -6.89
N GLY A 75 -7.77 -31.50 -7.57
CA GLY A 75 -9.17 -31.86 -7.80
C GLY A 75 -9.84 -32.40 -6.54
N ALA A 76 -9.18 -33.34 -5.85
CA ALA A 76 -9.68 -33.93 -4.61
C ALA A 76 -9.76 -32.92 -3.46
N ALA A 77 -8.69 -32.12 -3.26
CA ALA A 77 -8.68 -31.06 -2.25
C ALA A 77 -9.76 -30.00 -2.54
N GLY A 78 -9.95 -29.64 -3.81
CA GLY A 78 -11.00 -28.71 -4.23
C GLY A 78 -12.40 -29.21 -3.89
N LEU A 79 -12.68 -30.51 -4.04
CA LEU A 79 -14.00 -31.10 -3.76
C LEU A 79 -14.28 -31.17 -2.25
N VAL A 80 -13.30 -31.62 -1.45
CA VAL A 80 -13.40 -31.63 0.03
C VAL A 80 -13.66 -30.22 0.55
N LEU A 81 -12.89 -29.23 0.09
CA LEU A 81 -13.08 -27.84 0.51
C LEU A 81 -14.45 -27.28 0.13
N ARG A 82 -15.02 -27.65 -1.05
CA ARG A 82 -16.41 -27.27 -1.40
C ARG A 82 -17.42 -27.86 -0.43
N ALA A 83 -17.30 -29.14 -0.11
CA ALA A 83 -18.22 -29.81 0.81
C ALA A 83 -18.13 -29.20 2.21
N THR A 84 -16.92 -28.94 2.70
CA THR A 84 -16.70 -28.29 4.01
C THR A 84 -17.25 -26.86 4.01
N GLU A 85 -17.02 -26.09 2.95
CA GLU A 85 -17.57 -24.73 2.77
C GLU A 85 -19.10 -24.74 2.80
N ALA A 86 -19.74 -25.60 2.01
CA ALA A 86 -21.20 -25.71 1.93
C ALA A 86 -21.83 -26.15 3.26
N THR A 87 -21.22 -27.14 3.92
CA THR A 87 -21.71 -27.66 5.21
C THR A 87 -21.54 -26.63 6.33
N SER A 88 -20.38 -25.99 6.42
CA SER A 88 -20.12 -24.90 7.37
C SER A 88 -21.12 -23.76 7.20
N ARG A 89 -21.41 -23.38 5.95
CA ARG A 89 -22.43 -22.37 5.65
C ARG A 89 -23.82 -22.77 6.11
N LEU A 90 -24.27 -23.98 5.81
CA LEU A 90 -25.59 -24.47 6.22
C LEU A 90 -25.76 -24.47 7.75
N LEU A 91 -24.74 -24.93 8.48
CA LEU A 91 -24.74 -24.92 9.95
C LEU A 91 -24.73 -23.49 10.51
N ARG A 92 -23.96 -22.58 9.90
CA ARG A 92 -23.90 -21.17 10.30
C ARG A 92 -25.21 -20.45 10.06
N VAL A 93 -25.82 -20.60 8.88
CA VAL A 93 -27.11 -19.95 8.55
C VAL A 93 -28.18 -20.31 9.58
N ARG A 94 -28.19 -21.55 10.11
CA ARG A 94 -29.11 -21.94 11.19
C ARG A 94 -28.77 -21.30 12.54
N ARG A 95 -27.49 -21.20 12.88
CA ARG A 95 -27.04 -20.56 14.15
C ARG A 95 -27.20 -19.04 14.14
N GLU A 96 -27.10 -18.42 12.97
CA GLU A 96 -27.08 -16.96 12.78
C GLU A 96 -28.45 -16.40 12.32
N GLN A 97 -29.54 -17.18 12.38
CA GLN A 97 -30.88 -16.73 11.92
C GLN A 97 -31.39 -15.51 12.69
N ASN A 98 -31.12 -15.43 13.99
CA ASN A 98 -31.48 -14.26 14.81
C ASN A 98 -30.76 -13.01 14.31
N LEU A 99 -29.49 -13.15 13.92
CA LEU A 99 -28.70 -12.04 13.40
C LEU A 99 -29.20 -11.59 12.01
N VAL A 100 -29.67 -12.52 11.17
CA VAL A 100 -30.34 -12.17 9.90
C VAL A 100 -31.62 -11.37 10.17
N ARG A 101 -32.47 -11.80 11.10
CA ARG A 101 -33.68 -11.04 11.47
C ARG A 101 -33.35 -9.67 12.05
N HIS A 102 -32.30 -9.60 12.87
CA HIS A 102 -31.85 -8.33 13.42
C HIS A 102 -31.35 -7.37 12.33
N LEU A 103 -30.59 -7.87 11.34
CA LEU A 103 -30.20 -7.08 10.17
C LEU A 103 -31.43 -6.55 9.41
N GLU A 104 -32.47 -7.37 9.22
CA GLU A 104 -33.72 -6.93 8.58
C GLU A 104 -34.37 -5.77 9.32
N SER A 105 -34.42 -5.85 10.65
CA SER A 105 -34.96 -4.77 11.48
C SER A 105 -34.09 -3.51 11.46
N LEU A 106 -32.77 -3.64 11.42
CA LEU A 106 -31.87 -2.50 11.27
C LEU A 106 -32.01 -1.83 9.89
N GLU A 107 -32.11 -2.61 8.79
CA GLU A 107 -32.34 -2.05 7.45
C GLU A 107 -33.71 -1.36 7.37
N ALA A 108 -34.77 -1.94 7.97
CA ALA A 108 -36.06 -1.28 8.05
C ALA A 108 -35.99 0.06 8.80
N PHE A 109 -35.29 0.08 9.95
CA PHE A 109 -35.12 1.29 10.75
C PHE A 109 -34.26 2.35 10.05
N ALA A 110 -33.20 1.97 9.34
CA ALA A 110 -32.43 2.88 8.50
C ALA A 110 -33.30 3.52 7.41
N GLY A 111 -34.23 2.77 6.82
CA GLY A 111 -35.25 3.30 5.91
C GLY A 111 -36.19 4.31 6.59
N ARG A 112 -36.65 4.03 7.81
CA ARG A 112 -37.48 4.96 8.60
C ARG A 112 -36.75 6.26 8.93
N LEU A 113 -35.47 6.19 9.28
CA LEU A 113 -34.63 7.37 9.51
C LEU A 113 -34.44 8.18 8.22
N ALA A 114 -34.20 7.51 7.09
CA ALA A 114 -34.12 8.19 5.80
C ALA A 114 -35.45 8.87 5.42
N ASP A 115 -36.59 8.20 5.63
CA ASP A 115 -37.91 8.77 5.41
C ASP A 115 -38.17 10.00 6.31
N ALA A 116 -37.66 9.99 7.55
CA ALA A 116 -37.78 11.13 8.47
C ALA A 116 -36.94 12.34 8.05
N LEU A 117 -35.73 12.10 7.53
CA LEU A 117 -34.78 13.14 7.13
C LEU A 117 -35.08 13.73 5.74
N TRP A 118 -35.39 12.87 4.77
CA TRP A 118 -35.46 13.24 3.35
C TRP A 118 -36.80 12.94 2.68
N GLY A 119 -37.75 12.36 3.42
CA GLY A 119 -39.11 12.08 2.94
C GLY A 119 -39.99 13.34 2.85
N ALA A 120 -41.28 13.12 2.65
CA ALA A 120 -42.30 14.18 2.58
C ALA A 120 -43.16 14.28 3.86
N ALA A 121 -43.12 13.27 4.73
CA ALA A 121 -43.98 13.18 5.90
C ALA A 121 -43.27 13.65 7.17
N ALA A 122 -43.94 14.50 7.95
CA ALA A 122 -43.47 14.86 9.28
C ALA A 122 -43.41 13.60 10.15
N THR A 123 -42.25 13.34 10.78
CA THR A 123 -42.03 12.14 11.59
C THR A 123 -42.02 12.50 13.08
N ASP A 124 -42.70 11.71 13.91
CA ASP A 124 -42.60 11.82 15.37
C ASP A 124 -41.31 11.15 15.85
N VAL A 125 -40.32 11.96 16.22
CA VAL A 125 -39.04 11.51 16.78
C VAL A 125 -39.25 10.60 18.02
N SER A 126 -40.35 10.78 18.76
CA SER A 126 -40.68 9.91 19.90
C SER A 126 -40.99 8.48 19.49
N GLU A 127 -41.56 8.27 18.30
CA GLU A 127 -41.80 6.95 17.73
C GLU A 127 -40.48 6.27 17.35
N LEU A 128 -39.58 7.00 16.66
CA LEU A 128 -38.25 6.51 16.32
C LEU A 128 -37.45 6.09 17.57
N ARG A 129 -37.54 6.88 18.65
CA ARG A 129 -36.92 6.54 19.94
C ARG A 129 -37.50 5.25 20.56
N ARG A 130 -38.82 5.02 20.46
CA ARG A 130 -39.45 3.78 20.96
C ARG A 130 -39.03 2.57 20.14
N GLU A 131 -39.02 2.69 18.82
CA GLU A 131 -38.59 1.63 17.90
C GLU A 131 -37.12 1.26 18.18
N TRP A 132 -36.23 2.25 18.28
CA TRP A 132 -34.83 2.03 18.62
C TRP A 132 -34.62 1.28 19.93
N ARG A 133 -35.37 1.60 20.99
CA ARG A 133 -35.28 0.87 22.28
C ARG A 133 -35.61 -0.63 22.15
N GLY A 134 -36.46 -1.00 21.20
CA GLY A 134 -36.74 -2.41 20.90
C GLY A 134 -35.64 -3.08 20.06
N LEU A 135 -34.86 -2.31 19.31
CA LEU A 135 -33.82 -2.79 18.40
C LEU A 135 -32.41 -2.80 19.02
N SER A 136 -32.12 -1.92 19.97
CA SER A 136 -30.78 -1.74 20.54
C SER A 136 -30.29 -2.88 21.43
N GLY A 137 -31.09 -3.95 21.60
CA GLY A 137 -30.72 -5.13 22.36
C GLY A 137 -29.49 -5.83 21.76
N ALA A 138 -28.46 -6.03 22.60
CA ALA A 138 -27.17 -6.56 22.15
C ALA A 138 -27.09 -8.10 22.05
N GLU A 139 -28.14 -8.82 22.44
CA GLU A 139 -28.12 -10.28 22.49
C GLU A 139 -27.84 -10.91 21.12
N GLY A 140 -26.68 -11.58 21.01
CA GLY A 140 -26.26 -12.27 19.79
C GLY A 140 -25.61 -11.40 18.73
N LEU A 141 -25.41 -10.09 18.96
CA LEU A 141 -24.66 -9.23 18.05
C LEU A 141 -23.15 -9.45 18.18
N PRO A 142 -22.39 -9.41 17.07
CA PRO A 142 -20.94 -9.52 17.10
C PRO A 142 -20.32 -8.16 17.46
N LEU A 143 -20.53 -7.71 18.70
CA LEU A 143 -20.26 -6.33 19.16
C LEU A 143 -18.85 -5.79 18.90
N ARG A 144 -17.84 -6.68 18.87
CA ARG A 144 -16.42 -6.33 18.63
C ARG A 144 -16.04 -6.22 17.14
N GLN A 145 -16.99 -6.32 16.23
CA GLN A 145 -16.75 -6.10 14.80
C GLN A 145 -16.67 -4.60 14.53
N ILE A 146 -15.82 -4.23 13.58
CA ILE A 146 -15.50 -2.84 13.28
C ILE A 146 -16.24 -2.39 12.02
N ALA A 147 -16.81 -1.20 12.07
CA ALA A 147 -17.38 -0.51 10.93
C ALA A 147 -16.30 0.15 10.08
N ILE A 148 -16.51 0.10 8.77
CA ILE A 148 -15.64 0.76 7.81
C ILE A 148 -16.34 2.04 7.38
N PRO A 149 -15.71 3.21 7.52
CA PRO A 149 -16.29 4.46 7.04
C PRO A 149 -16.69 4.34 5.55
N PRO A 150 -17.94 4.70 5.18
CA PRO A 150 -18.41 4.62 3.81
C PRO A 150 -17.77 5.72 2.99
N ARG A 151 -17.15 5.39 1.85
CA ARG A 151 -16.43 6.39 1.08
C ARG A 151 -17.30 7.50 0.54
N CYS A 152 -18.55 7.19 0.21
CA CYS A 152 -19.48 8.16 -0.34
C CYS A 152 -19.60 9.39 0.57
N PHE A 153 -19.93 9.16 1.84
CA PHE A 153 -20.18 10.22 2.83
C PHE A 153 -18.99 10.48 3.74
N PHE A 154 -17.88 9.77 3.54
CA PHE A 154 -16.63 10.02 4.23
C PHE A 154 -15.64 10.71 3.29
N THR A 155 -14.96 9.97 2.40
CA THR A 155 -13.82 10.49 1.62
C THR A 155 -14.14 11.17 0.29
N PHE A 156 -15.38 11.05 -0.22
CA PHE A 156 -15.75 11.59 -1.54
C PHE A 156 -16.67 12.81 -1.46
N ASP A 157 -17.11 13.20 -0.27
CA ASP A 157 -18.01 14.34 -0.07
C ASP A 157 -19.32 14.27 -0.86
N GLN A 158 -19.76 13.06 -1.23
CA GLN A 158 -21.10 12.87 -1.75
C GLN A 158 -22.11 13.25 -0.67
N ARG A 159 -23.28 13.66 -1.10
CA ARG A 159 -24.33 14.16 -0.24
C ARG A 159 -25.62 13.35 -0.42
N PRO A 160 -26.49 13.28 0.60
CA PRO A 160 -27.84 12.74 0.44
C PRO A 160 -28.58 13.35 -0.75
N GLU A 161 -28.37 14.65 -0.99
CA GLU A 161 -28.91 15.42 -2.11
C GLU A 161 -28.50 14.84 -3.47
N ASP A 162 -27.28 14.31 -3.60
CA ASP A 162 -26.82 13.66 -4.83
C ASP A 162 -27.56 12.34 -5.10
N CYS A 163 -27.89 11.60 -4.03
CA CYS A 163 -28.70 10.39 -4.12
C CYS A 163 -30.15 10.72 -4.52
N ILE A 164 -30.70 11.81 -3.99
CA ILE A 164 -32.04 12.31 -4.33
C ILE A 164 -32.08 12.74 -5.81
N ALA A 165 -31.11 13.53 -6.27
CA ALA A 165 -31.02 13.96 -7.66
C ALA A 165 -30.94 12.79 -8.65
N LEU A 166 -30.18 11.73 -8.32
CA LEU A 166 -30.16 10.50 -9.12
C LEU A 166 -31.50 9.77 -9.14
N ALA A 167 -32.20 9.69 -8.01
CA ALA A 167 -33.53 9.08 -7.92
C ALA A 167 -34.57 9.85 -8.73
N GLU A 168 -34.53 11.19 -8.72
CA GLU A 168 -35.38 12.05 -9.53
C GLU A 168 -35.12 11.86 -11.02
N ARG A 169 -33.85 11.82 -11.45
CA ARG A 169 -33.48 11.51 -12.84
C ARG A 169 -33.98 10.13 -13.27
N PHE A 170 -33.89 9.13 -12.39
CA PHE A 170 -34.47 7.80 -12.66
C PHE A 170 -36.00 7.88 -12.81
N ALA A 171 -36.69 8.61 -11.92
CA ALA A 171 -38.14 8.77 -11.96
C ALA A 171 -38.62 9.43 -13.27
N CYS A 172 -37.81 10.32 -13.86
CA CYS A 172 -38.07 10.90 -15.18
C CYS A 172 -37.95 9.87 -16.31
N VAL A 173 -36.99 8.95 -16.24
CA VAL A 173 -36.74 7.91 -17.26
C VAL A 173 -37.70 6.72 -17.12
N ARG A 174 -38.28 6.51 -15.94
CA ARG A 174 -39.24 5.43 -15.63
C ARG A 174 -40.52 6.03 -15.06
N PRO A 175 -41.52 6.37 -15.89
CA PRO A 175 -42.72 7.09 -15.42
C PRO A 175 -43.77 6.22 -14.70
N ASP A 176 -43.72 4.89 -14.86
CA ASP A 176 -44.69 3.98 -14.22
C ASP A 176 -44.46 3.91 -12.70
N ARG A 177 -45.31 4.59 -11.94
CA ARG A 177 -45.24 4.72 -10.47
C ARG A 177 -45.83 3.52 -9.71
N GLN A 178 -46.62 2.68 -10.37
CA GLN A 178 -47.28 1.53 -9.75
C GLN A 178 -46.41 0.28 -9.79
N ARG A 179 -45.42 0.25 -10.69
CA ARG A 179 -44.48 -0.86 -10.77
C ARG A 179 -43.59 -0.91 -9.52
N PRO A 180 -43.39 -2.09 -8.94
CA PRO A 180 -42.45 -2.25 -7.84
C PRO A 180 -41.03 -1.88 -8.25
N VAL A 181 -40.30 -1.22 -7.35
CA VAL A 181 -38.89 -0.89 -7.50
C VAL A 181 -38.10 -1.54 -6.38
N LEU A 182 -37.02 -2.24 -6.73
CA LEU A 182 -36.04 -2.76 -5.80
C LEU A 182 -34.73 -1.99 -5.92
N VAL A 183 -34.35 -1.26 -4.87
CA VAL A 183 -33.06 -0.57 -4.79
C VAL A 183 -32.01 -1.50 -4.18
N ILE A 184 -30.87 -1.64 -4.84
CA ILE A 184 -29.76 -2.50 -4.43
C ILE A 184 -28.53 -1.64 -4.21
N GLY A 185 -28.14 -1.50 -2.94
CA GLY A 185 -26.88 -0.88 -2.55
C GLY A 185 -25.73 -1.86 -2.64
N VAL A 186 -24.67 -1.54 -3.39
CA VAL A 186 -23.46 -2.37 -3.43
C VAL A 186 -22.53 -1.95 -2.28
N ARG A 187 -21.94 -2.93 -1.57
CA ARG A 187 -21.00 -2.65 -0.46
C ARG A 187 -19.89 -1.65 -0.83
N THR A 188 -19.38 -0.84 0.10
CA THR A 188 -19.86 -0.56 1.48
C THR A 188 -20.89 0.58 1.44
N SER A 189 -20.60 1.59 0.63
CA SER A 189 -21.33 2.83 0.42
C SER A 189 -22.82 2.63 0.11
N GLY A 190 -23.19 1.55 -0.61
CA GLY A 190 -24.59 1.24 -0.91
C GLY A 190 -25.48 1.00 0.32
N CYS A 191 -24.96 0.62 1.49
CA CYS A 191 -25.76 0.50 2.72
C CYS A 191 -26.27 1.87 3.20
N PHE A 192 -25.61 2.95 2.79
CA PHE A 192 -25.92 4.33 3.14
C PHE A 192 -26.66 5.05 2.00
N MET A 193 -26.52 4.62 0.76
CA MET A 193 -27.16 5.28 -0.38
C MET A 193 -28.52 4.68 -0.71
N ALA A 194 -28.67 3.34 -0.64
CA ALA A 194 -29.90 2.65 -1.03
C ALA A 194 -31.16 3.09 -0.26
N PRO A 195 -31.17 3.22 1.08
CA PRO A 195 -32.33 3.75 1.80
C PRO A 195 -32.70 5.18 1.37
N ILE A 196 -31.74 6.07 1.15
CA ILE A 196 -31.99 7.45 0.69
C ILE A 196 -32.63 7.46 -0.70
N VAL A 197 -32.08 6.66 -1.62
CA VAL A 197 -32.67 6.49 -2.96
C VAL A 197 -34.09 5.92 -2.85
N ALA A 198 -34.32 4.94 -1.99
CA ALA A 198 -35.66 4.37 -1.81
C ALA A 198 -36.66 5.41 -1.28
N THR A 199 -36.27 6.21 -0.28
CA THR A 199 -37.06 7.33 0.23
C THR A 199 -37.35 8.36 -0.86
N ALA A 200 -36.33 8.75 -1.64
CA ALA A 200 -36.49 9.71 -2.73
C ALA A 200 -37.45 9.21 -3.83
N LEU A 201 -37.41 7.92 -4.15
CA LEU A 201 -38.36 7.32 -5.10
C LEU A 201 -39.79 7.30 -4.56
N ARG A 202 -39.99 7.01 -3.27
CA ARG A 202 -41.32 7.12 -2.65
C ARG A 202 -41.83 8.56 -2.69
N LYS A 203 -40.97 9.54 -2.39
CA LYS A 203 -41.26 10.97 -2.50
C LYS A 203 -41.60 11.38 -3.94
N ALA A 204 -40.96 10.78 -4.94
CA ALA A 204 -41.27 10.95 -6.36
C ALA A 204 -42.55 10.21 -6.82
N GLY A 205 -43.27 9.55 -5.89
CA GLY A 205 -44.59 8.98 -6.10
C GLY A 205 -44.62 7.48 -6.39
N PHE A 206 -43.49 6.75 -6.33
CA PHE A 206 -43.51 5.29 -6.47
C PHE A 206 -44.18 4.62 -5.27
N THR A 207 -45.16 3.75 -5.51
CA THR A 207 -46.01 3.17 -4.45
C THR A 207 -45.38 1.96 -3.77
N HIS A 208 -44.52 1.23 -4.47
CA HIS A 208 -43.91 -0.01 -3.98
C HIS A 208 -42.39 0.04 -4.14
N VAL A 209 -41.69 0.56 -3.12
CA VAL A 209 -40.22 0.65 -3.13
C VAL A 209 -39.63 -0.11 -1.95
N GLU A 210 -38.87 -1.16 -2.27
CA GLU A 210 -38.05 -1.91 -1.31
C GLU A 210 -36.57 -1.65 -1.57
N TRP A 211 -35.73 -1.88 -0.56
CA TRP A 211 -34.29 -1.81 -0.71
C TRP A 211 -33.57 -2.91 0.05
N THR A 212 -32.37 -3.24 -0.41
CA THR A 212 -31.45 -4.13 0.28
C THR A 212 -30.00 -3.82 -0.12
N SER A 213 -29.04 -4.42 0.57
CA SER A 213 -27.61 -4.26 0.31
C SER A 213 -26.95 -5.56 -0.15
N ARG A 214 -26.14 -5.54 -1.22
CA ARG A 214 -25.55 -6.74 -1.85
C ARG A 214 -24.02 -6.74 -1.89
N ARG A 215 -23.51 -7.97 -1.95
CA ARG A 215 -22.12 -8.36 -1.75
C ARG A 215 -21.65 -9.20 -2.93
N PRO A 216 -21.09 -8.57 -3.97
CA PRO A 216 -20.85 -9.26 -5.22
C PRO A 216 -19.89 -10.45 -5.05
N GLY A 217 -20.24 -11.61 -5.58
CA GLY A 217 -19.47 -12.85 -5.47
C GLY A 217 -19.49 -13.51 -4.09
N GLN A 218 -20.25 -12.98 -3.13
CA GLN A 218 -20.49 -13.60 -1.84
C GLN A 218 -21.78 -14.42 -1.86
N PRO A 219 -21.96 -15.35 -0.92
CA PRO A 219 -23.06 -16.29 -0.94
C PRO A 219 -24.29 -15.60 -0.34
N GLU A 220 -25.42 -15.67 -1.03
CA GLU A 220 -26.64 -14.97 -0.64
C GLU A 220 -27.26 -15.44 0.68
N LEU A 221 -27.89 -14.51 1.40
CA LEU A 221 -28.76 -14.87 2.51
C LEU A 221 -30.11 -15.39 1.98
N PRO A 222 -30.80 -16.29 2.71
CA PRO A 222 -32.11 -16.81 2.29
C PRO A 222 -33.15 -15.72 2.00
N ARG A 223 -33.13 -14.62 2.77
CA ARG A 223 -34.02 -13.48 2.59
C ARG A 223 -33.73 -12.73 1.29
N ASP A 224 -32.47 -12.39 1.01
CA ASP A 224 -32.09 -11.68 -0.23
C ASP A 224 -32.55 -12.48 -1.45
N ARG A 225 -32.37 -13.80 -1.41
CA ARG A 225 -32.85 -14.70 -2.48
C ARG A 225 -34.37 -14.69 -2.63
N ARG A 226 -35.12 -14.61 -1.53
CA ARG A 226 -36.59 -14.48 -1.56
C ARG A 226 -37.00 -13.15 -2.20
N LEU A 227 -36.33 -12.06 -1.80
CA LEU A 227 -36.60 -10.71 -2.28
C LEU A 227 -36.32 -10.58 -3.78
N LEU A 228 -35.21 -11.16 -4.27
CA LEU A 228 -34.89 -11.22 -5.70
C LEU A 228 -35.91 -12.05 -6.50
N ARG A 229 -36.37 -13.18 -5.96
CA ARG A 229 -37.44 -13.98 -6.61
C ARG A 229 -38.76 -13.23 -6.68
N GLN A 230 -39.11 -12.49 -5.62
CA GLN A 230 -40.30 -11.65 -5.59
C GLN A 230 -40.18 -10.52 -6.60
N ALA A 231 -39.04 -9.84 -6.67
CA ALA A 231 -38.77 -8.81 -7.67
C ALA A 231 -38.86 -9.35 -9.11
N ALA A 232 -38.30 -10.53 -9.37
CA ALA A 232 -38.40 -11.19 -10.68
C ALA A 232 -39.86 -11.55 -11.03
N ALA A 233 -40.60 -12.16 -10.09
CA ALA A 233 -42.00 -12.53 -10.30
C ALA A 233 -42.93 -11.33 -10.47
N ALA A 234 -42.67 -10.24 -9.75
CA ALA A 234 -43.41 -8.99 -9.83
C ALA A 234 -42.96 -8.08 -10.97
N ALA A 235 -41.98 -8.53 -11.77
CA ALA A 235 -41.49 -7.77 -12.90
C ALA A 235 -40.98 -6.36 -12.47
N ALA A 236 -40.33 -6.29 -11.30
CA ALA A 236 -39.88 -5.04 -10.70
C ALA A 236 -38.82 -4.33 -11.53
N GLU A 237 -38.76 -2.99 -11.46
CA GLU A 237 -37.55 -2.25 -11.84
C GLU A 237 -36.49 -2.45 -10.76
N VAL A 238 -35.24 -2.64 -11.17
CA VAL A 238 -34.13 -2.85 -10.23
C VAL A 238 -33.07 -1.78 -10.43
N VAL A 239 -32.76 -1.07 -9.36
CA VAL A 239 -31.87 0.08 -9.37
C VAL A 239 -30.64 -0.25 -8.55
N ILE A 240 -29.45 -0.10 -9.13
CA ILE A 240 -28.18 -0.37 -8.44
C ILE A 240 -27.49 0.95 -8.11
N VAL A 241 -27.09 1.14 -6.85
CA VAL A 241 -26.36 2.31 -6.37
C VAL A 241 -25.10 1.91 -5.61
N ASP A 242 -24.00 2.63 -5.84
CA ASP A 242 -22.70 2.44 -5.20
C ASP A 242 -21.91 3.76 -5.20
N ASP A 243 -20.74 3.76 -4.56
CA ASP A 243 -19.78 4.85 -4.71
C ASP A 243 -19.23 4.97 -6.16
N PRO A 244 -18.65 6.12 -6.54
CA PRO A 244 -18.19 6.38 -7.90
C PRO A 244 -17.24 5.30 -8.40
N PRO A 245 -17.50 4.68 -9.56
CA PRO A 245 -16.78 3.49 -9.99
C PRO A 245 -15.31 3.78 -10.32
N THR A 246 -14.40 2.92 -9.85
CA THR A 246 -13.01 2.88 -10.36
C THR A 246 -12.90 2.00 -11.60
N SER A 247 -13.29 0.72 -11.47
CA SER A 247 -13.29 -0.26 -12.58
C SER A 247 -14.70 -0.77 -12.93
N GLY A 248 -15.73 -0.38 -12.16
CA GLY A 248 -17.10 -0.88 -12.31
C GLY A 248 -17.30 -2.38 -12.00
N GLY A 249 -16.27 -3.10 -11.52
CA GLY A 249 -16.33 -4.56 -11.38
C GLY A 249 -17.39 -5.08 -10.41
N SER A 250 -17.58 -4.40 -9.27
CA SER A 250 -18.57 -4.77 -8.26
C SER A 250 -19.99 -4.53 -8.76
N VAL A 251 -20.23 -3.38 -9.39
CA VAL A 251 -21.53 -3.00 -9.98
C VAL A 251 -21.92 -3.96 -11.11
N ALA A 252 -21.01 -4.20 -12.07
CA ALA A 252 -21.25 -5.14 -13.18
C ALA A 252 -21.59 -6.55 -12.68
N ARG A 253 -20.78 -7.07 -11.74
CA ARG A 253 -21.03 -8.39 -11.15
C ARG A 253 -22.38 -8.45 -10.43
N THR A 254 -22.78 -7.38 -9.75
CA THR A 254 -24.10 -7.30 -9.12
C THR A 254 -25.20 -7.45 -10.17
N ALA A 255 -25.10 -6.71 -11.28
CA ALA A 255 -26.06 -6.74 -12.38
C ALA A 255 -26.13 -8.13 -13.05
N ASP A 256 -24.98 -8.75 -13.34
CA ASP A 256 -24.90 -10.12 -13.87
C ASP A 256 -25.59 -11.12 -12.93
N GLU A 257 -25.35 -11.00 -11.63
CA GLU A 257 -25.96 -11.86 -10.62
C GLU A 257 -27.47 -11.63 -10.48
N LEU A 258 -28.01 -10.45 -10.81
CA LEU A 258 -29.47 -10.21 -10.85
C LEU A 258 -30.12 -10.89 -12.05
N VAL A 259 -29.49 -10.80 -13.22
CA VAL A 259 -29.95 -11.49 -14.43
C VAL A 259 -29.96 -13.00 -14.23
N ALA A 260 -28.96 -13.54 -13.53
CA ALA A 260 -28.92 -14.95 -13.16
C ALA A 260 -30.09 -15.40 -12.24
N HIS A 261 -30.78 -14.48 -11.56
CA HIS A 261 -32.00 -14.76 -10.77
C HIS A 261 -33.29 -14.56 -11.56
N GLY A 262 -33.21 -14.29 -12.86
CA GLY A 262 -34.37 -14.10 -13.72
C GLY A 262 -34.91 -12.66 -13.74
N ILE A 263 -34.14 -11.68 -13.26
CA ILE A 263 -34.45 -10.27 -13.49
C ILE A 263 -34.07 -9.94 -14.94
N ASP A 264 -34.98 -9.30 -15.66
CA ASP A 264 -34.74 -8.85 -17.03
C ASP A 264 -33.66 -7.76 -17.07
N ALA A 265 -32.67 -7.92 -17.94
CA ALA A 265 -31.55 -6.98 -18.07
C ALA A 265 -32.02 -5.55 -18.42
N GLU A 266 -33.12 -5.40 -19.17
CA GLU A 266 -33.67 -4.08 -19.52
C GLU A 266 -34.24 -3.31 -18.32
N ARG A 267 -34.51 -4.02 -17.21
CA ARG A 267 -35.05 -3.49 -15.96
C ARG A 267 -33.99 -3.18 -14.93
N VAL A 268 -32.72 -3.47 -15.23
CA VAL A 268 -31.59 -3.12 -14.37
C VAL A 268 -31.07 -1.75 -14.79
N THR A 269 -31.15 -0.77 -13.89
CA THR A 269 -30.61 0.59 -14.08
C THR A 269 -29.53 0.90 -13.05
N LEU A 270 -28.38 1.36 -13.50
CA LEU A 270 -27.27 1.79 -12.65
C LEU A 270 -27.41 3.29 -12.36
N LEU A 271 -27.42 3.68 -11.09
CA LEU A 271 -27.28 5.08 -10.68
C LEU A 271 -25.81 5.34 -10.36
N LEU A 272 -25.17 6.16 -11.18
CA LEU A 272 -23.72 6.38 -11.14
C LEU A 272 -23.40 7.85 -10.87
N GLN A 273 -22.68 8.13 -9.79
CA GLN A 273 -22.03 9.43 -9.57
C GLN A 273 -20.58 9.33 -10.07
N LEU A 274 -20.10 10.32 -10.81
CA LEU A 274 -18.85 10.19 -11.56
C LEU A 274 -17.83 11.28 -11.20
N PHE A 275 -16.59 10.86 -10.91
CA PHE A 275 -15.42 11.76 -10.88
C PHE A 275 -14.93 12.07 -12.30
N PRO A 276 -14.22 13.20 -12.52
CA PRO A 276 -13.67 13.52 -13.83
C PRO A 276 -12.61 12.50 -14.29
N GLY A 277 -12.52 12.28 -15.60
CA GLY A 277 -11.42 11.53 -16.23
C GLY A 277 -11.40 10.01 -16.05
N ALA A 278 -12.42 9.41 -15.41
CA ALA A 278 -12.45 7.96 -15.19
C ALA A 278 -12.99 7.21 -16.43
N ALA A 279 -12.11 6.67 -17.29
CA ALA A 279 -12.54 5.89 -18.47
C ALA A 279 -12.59 4.36 -18.25
N GLY A 280 -11.81 3.82 -17.31
CA GLY A 280 -11.59 2.36 -17.19
C GLY A 280 -12.81 1.51 -16.79
N TRP A 281 -13.87 2.12 -16.25
CA TRP A 281 -15.12 1.44 -15.90
C TRP A 281 -16.16 1.45 -17.02
N SER A 282 -16.06 2.39 -17.98
CA SER A 282 -17.13 2.68 -18.94
C SER A 282 -17.46 1.48 -19.82
N GLU A 283 -16.45 0.83 -20.39
CA GLU A 283 -16.62 -0.37 -21.23
C GLU A 283 -17.27 -1.53 -20.48
N ARG A 284 -16.94 -1.72 -19.20
CA ARG A 284 -17.52 -2.79 -18.38
C ARG A 284 -18.99 -2.53 -18.04
N LEU A 285 -19.39 -1.27 -17.87
CA LEU A 285 -20.75 -0.88 -17.50
C LEU A 285 -21.65 -0.53 -18.69
N LYS A 286 -21.07 -0.37 -19.89
CA LYS A 286 -21.75 -0.08 -21.16
C LYS A 286 -22.98 -0.95 -21.46
N PRO A 287 -23.02 -2.27 -21.13
CA PRO A 287 -24.18 -3.10 -21.40
C PRO A 287 -25.45 -2.72 -20.62
N TRP A 288 -25.32 -1.94 -19.54
CA TRP A 288 -26.42 -1.64 -18.62
C TRP A 288 -26.95 -0.23 -18.83
N ARG A 289 -28.24 -0.02 -18.57
CA ARG A 289 -28.84 1.32 -18.56
C ARG A 289 -28.24 2.13 -17.40
N GLN A 290 -27.92 3.40 -17.66
CA GLN A 290 -27.25 4.26 -16.69
C GLN A 290 -28.01 5.58 -16.52
N VAL A 291 -28.17 6.01 -15.27
CA VAL A 291 -28.52 7.37 -14.88
C VAL A 291 -27.31 7.94 -14.17
N ARG A 292 -26.82 9.09 -14.63
CA ARG A 292 -25.53 9.64 -14.20
C ARG A 292 -25.72 10.97 -13.48
N LEU A 293 -24.80 11.26 -12.57
CA LEU A 293 -24.58 12.57 -11.97
C LEU A 293 -23.08 12.89 -12.09
N GLU A 294 -22.75 13.85 -12.96
CA GLU A 294 -21.36 14.22 -13.22
C GLU A 294 -20.80 15.05 -12.06
N TRP A 295 -19.48 15.04 -11.86
CA TRP A 295 -18.78 15.70 -10.74
C TRP A 295 -19.25 17.14 -10.52
N GLN A 296 -19.33 17.94 -11.59
CA GLN A 296 -19.71 19.35 -11.52
C GLN A 296 -21.16 19.57 -11.02
N GLU A 297 -21.99 18.53 -11.07
CA GLU A 297 -23.38 18.57 -10.65
C GLU A 297 -23.56 18.14 -9.17
N TRP A 298 -22.48 17.73 -8.50
CA TRP A 298 -22.57 17.30 -7.10
C TRP A 298 -22.88 18.47 -6.18
N HIS A 299 -23.73 18.22 -5.19
CA HIS A 299 -24.26 19.23 -4.29
C HIS A 299 -23.15 20.00 -3.55
N VAL A 300 -22.04 19.32 -3.22
CA VAL A 300 -20.89 19.94 -2.53
C VAL A 300 -20.36 21.18 -3.25
N HIS A 301 -20.50 21.29 -4.56
CA HIS A 301 -20.04 22.46 -5.30
C HIS A 301 -20.86 23.72 -5.02
N SER A 302 -22.17 23.57 -4.76
CA SER A 302 -23.02 24.70 -4.33
C SER A 302 -22.62 25.23 -2.94
N LEU A 303 -22.12 24.36 -2.07
CA LEU A 303 -21.57 24.76 -0.76
C LEU A 303 -20.23 25.51 -0.88
N LEU A 304 -19.59 25.43 -2.05
CA LEU A 304 -18.33 26.09 -2.38
C LEU A 304 -18.54 27.32 -3.27
N ASP A 305 -19.78 27.75 -3.48
CA ASP A 305 -20.06 29.03 -4.12
C ASP A 305 -19.57 30.17 -3.23
N GLU A 306 -19.06 31.25 -3.85
CA GLU A 306 -18.45 32.38 -3.14
C GLU A 306 -19.35 32.99 -2.06
N GLY A 307 -20.66 33.11 -2.34
CA GLY A 307 -21.65 33.59 -1.39
C GLY A 307 -21.86 32.63 -0.21
N ALA A 308 -22.03 31.33 -0.48
CA ALA A 308 -22.23 30.31 0.54
C ALA A 308 -21.02 30.21 1.49
N VAL A 309 -19.81 30.34 0.94
CA VAL A 309 -18.57 30.37 1.72
C VAL A 309 -18.46 31.62 2.59
N ALA A 310 -18.82 32.80 2.07
CA ALA A 310 -18.82 34.03 2.84
C ALA A 310 -19.84 34.00 3.99
N ASP A 311 -21.04 33.51 3.75
CA ASP A 311 -22.09 33.35 4.77
C ASP A 311 -21.65 32.37 5.86
N THR A 312 -21.11 31.21 5.46
CA THR A 312 -20.61 30.20 6.39
C THR A 312 -19.45 30.71 7.23
N LEU A 313 -18.46 31.38 6.63
CA LEU A 313 -17.36 31.97 7.37
C LEU A 313 -17.82 33.09 8.30
N SER A 314 -18.85 33.85 7.91
CA SER A 314 -19.39 34.90 8.79
C SER A 314 -20.01 34.32 10.06
N GLU A 315 -20.68 33.17 9.93
CA GLU A 315 -21.20 32.42 11.07
C GLU A 315 -20.08 31.83 11.93
N LEU A 316 -19.12 31.13 11.31
CA LEU A 316 -18.04 30.45 12.04
C LEU A 316 -17.10 31.41 12.78
N LEU A 317 -16.83 32.58 12.20
CA LEU A 317 -15.93 33.59 12.78
C LEU A 317 -16.67 34.59 13.67
N GLU A 318 -18.00 34.51 13.76
CA GLU A 318 -18.85 35.49 14.46
C GLU A 318 -18.58 36.95 14.05
N THR A 319 -18.16 37.18 12.81
CA THR A 319 -17.89 38.51 12.23
C THR A 319 -18.32 38.55 10.77
N ARG A 320 -18.50 39.74 10.20
CA ARG A 320 -18.92 39.87 8.81
C ARG A 320 -17.77 39.56 7.85
N VAL A 321 -17.96 38.58 6.98
CA VAL A 321 -17.14 38.38 5.78
C VAL A 321 -17.82 39.06 4.61
N ALA A 322 -17.26 40.16 4.13
CA ALA A 322 -17.86 40.95 3.05
C ALA A 322 -17.74 40.29 1.68
N ARG A 323 -16.69 39.48 1.47
CA ARG A 323 -16.42 38.82 0.20
C ARG A 323 -15.54 37.58 0.39
N ALA A 324 -15.84 36.52 -0.35
CA ALA A 324 -14.94 35.41 -0.60
C ALA A 324 -14.72 35.30 -2.11
N VAL A 325 -13.48 35.21 -2.58
CA VAL A 325 -13.15 35.08 -4.00
C VAL A 325 -12.43 33.78 -4.23
N ARG A 326 -13.01 32.90 -5.05
CA ARG A 326 -12.41 31.61 -5.38
C ARG A 326 -11.13 31.83 -6.17
N LYS A 327 -10.06 31.16 -5.77
CA LYS A 327 -8.77 31.20 -6.48
C LYS A 327 -8.51 29.88 -7.19
N GLU A 328 -7.70 29.95 -8.25
CA GLU A 328 -7.24 28.76 -8.94
C GLU A 328 -6.50 27.84 -7.98
N TRP A 329 -6.83 26.56 -8.08
CA TRP A 329 -6.23 25.49 -7.30
C TRP A 329 -5.71 24.45 -8.29
N SER A 330 -4.39 24.35 -8.41
CA SER A 330 -3.72 23.57 -9.46
C SER A 330 -3.69 22.06 -9.21
N HIS A 331 -4.17 21.58 -8.06
CA HIS A 331 -4.32 20.14 -7.85
C HIS A 331 -5.64 19.66 -8.43
N MET A 332 -5.55 19.03 -9.61
CA MET A 332 -6.65 18.40 -10.33
C MET A 332 -7.50 17.49 -9.41
N ASP A 333 -8.82 17.58 -9.58
CA ASP A 333 -9.85 16.78 -8.90
C ASP A 333 -9.56 15.27 -9.02
N ARG A 334 -8.96 14.73 -7.96
CA ARG A 334 -8.74 13.29 -7.76
C ARG A 334 -9.99 12.70 -7.09
N ARG A 335 -10.09 11.36 -7.12
CA ARG A 335 -11.11 10.60 -6.35
C ARG A 335 -10.80 10.65 -4.85
N THR A 336 -10.93 11.84 -4.27
CA THR A 336 -10.61 12.25 -2.89
C THR A 336 -11.57 13.35 -2.45
N HIS A 337 -11.34 13.95 -1.27
CA HIS A 337 -12.12 15.10 -0.84
C HIS A 337 -12.00 16.28 -1.82
N VAL A 338 -13.07 17.05 -1.91
CA VAL A 338 -13.08 18.35 -2.59
C VAL A 338 -12.19 19.33 -1.83
N ARG A 339 -11.47 20.18 -2.57
CA ARG A 339 -10.64 21.25 -2.02
C ARG A 339 -10.84 22.52 -2.83
N ALA A 340 -10.99 23.65 -2.15
CA ALA A 340 -11.14 24.95 -2.79
C ALA A 340 -10.47 26.04 -1.95
N ARG A 341 -9.69 26.89 -2.63
CA ARG A 341 -9.03 28.05 -2.01
C ARG A 341 -9.84 29.31 -2.27
N PHE A 342 -9.94 30.15 -1.24
CA PHE A 342 -10.55 31.46 -1.29
C PHE A 342 -9.62 32.51 -0.70
N ASP A 343 -9.63 33.70 -1.30
CA ASP A 343 -9.18 34.91 -0.59
C ASP A 343 -10.43 35.60 -0.03
N VAL A 344 -10.42 35.93 1.26
CA VAL A 344 -11.60 36.44 1.99
C VAL A 344 -11.32 37.82 2.58
N GLN A 345 -12.33 38.68 2.60
CA GLN A 345 -12.29 40.00 3.24
C GLN A 345 -13.15 39.98 4.50
N ILE A 346 -12.48 40.03 5.65
CA ILE A 346 -13.07 39.90 6.98
C ILE A 346 -13.10 41.28 7.64
N LEU A 347 -14.22 41.64 8.26
CA LEU A 347 -14.33 42.88 9.03
C LEU A 347 -13.56 42.72 10.37
N GLY A 348 -12.48 43.47 10.52
CA GLY A 348 -11.68 43.56 11.73
C GLY A 348 -12.39 44.31 12.85
N ALA A 349 -11.90 44.14 14.07
CA ALA A 349 -12.46 44.76 15.28
C ALA A 349 -12.37 46.31 15.27
N ASP A 350 -11.47 46.87 14.46
CA ASP A 350 -11.30 48.30 14.23
C ASP A 350 -12.24 48.86 13.14
N GLY A 351 -13.06 47.99 12.53
CA GLY A 351 -13.96 48.32 11.43
C GLY A 351 -13.28 48.37 10.06
N ALA A 352 -11.99 48.05 9.95
CA ALA A 352 -11.28 47.90 8.68
C ALA A 352 -11.47 46.49 8.10
N TYR A 353 -11.27 46.32 6.79
CA TYR A 353 -11.29 45.00 6.18
C TYR A 353 -9.88 44.42 6.09
N GLU A 354 -9.69 43.24 6.67
CA GLU A 354 -8.48 42.43 6.54
C GLU A 354 -8.67 41.37 5.45
N THR A 355 -7.62 41.10 4.69
CA THR A 355 -7.64 40.04 3.67
C THR A 355 -6.88 38.81 4.15
N GLY A 356 -7.54 37.65 4.15
CA GLY A 356 -6.97 36.37 4.56
C GLY A 356 -7.13 35.30 3.47
N GLY A 357 -6.28 34.29 3.48
CA GLY A 357 -6.45 33.10 2.65
C GLY A 357 -7.14 31.98 3.43
N VAL A 358 -8.15 31.36 2.85
CA VAL A 358 -8.87 30.21 3.43
C VAL A 358 -8.82 29.03 2.48
N LEU A 359 -8.50 27.85 3.02
CA LEU A 359 -8.65 26.57 2.34
C LEU A 359 -9.87 25.86 2.91
N VAL A 360 -10.84 25.57 2.03
CA VAL A 360 -12.02 24.76 2.34
C VAL A 360 -11.77 23.34 1.84
N THR A 361 -11.93 22.35 2.70
CA THR A 361 -11.71 20.93 2.37
C THR A 361 -12.86 20.09 2.89
N GLY A 362 -13.32 19.11 2.10
CA GLY A 362 -14.26 18.11 2.57
C GLY A 362 -13.69 17.27 3.71
N VAL A 363 -14.54 16.90 4.68
CA VAL A 363 -14.17 16.09 5.85
C VAL A 363 -15.21 15.00 6.16
N GLY A 364 -16.13 14.73 5.22
CA GLY A 364 -17.22 13.77 5.39
C GLY A 364 -18.46 14.37 6.06
N LEU A 365 -19.55 13.61 6.14
CA LEU A 365 -20.87 14.05 6.62
C LEU A 365 -21.08 13.69 8.11
N GLY A 366 -21.71 14.61 8.86
CA GLY A 366 -22.15 14.37 10.25
C GLY A 366 -20.99 13.93 11.15
N LEU A 367 -21.19 12.83 11.87
CA LEU A 367 -20.22 12.24 12.81
C LEU A 367 -18.83 11.99 12.22
N PHE A 368 -18.69 11.90 10.89
CA PHE A 368 -17.38 11.78 10.26
C PHE A 368 -16.60 13.11 10.20
N ALA A 369 -17.31 14.23 10.00
CA ALA A 369 -16.72 15.57 10.03
C ALA A 369 -16.20 15.95 11.43
N ASP A 370 -16.95 15.56 12.47
CA ASP A 370 -16.63 15.81 13.87
C ASP A 370 -15.23 15.30 14.23
N ALA A 371 -14.80 14.18 13.62
CA ALA A 371 -13.49 13.61 13.87
C ALA A 371 -12.35 14.53 13.40
N ALA A 372 -12.43 15.09 12.19
CA ALA A 372 -11.40 15.97 11.65
C ALA A 372 -11.25 17.26 12.47
N ALA A 373 -12.37 17.86 12.86
CA ALA A 373 -12.40 19.02 13.75
C ALA A 373 -11.76 18.70 15.11
N ALA A 374 -12.13 17.57 15.72
CA ALA A 374 -11.61 17.16 17.03
C ALA A 374 -10.10 16.85 17.00
N ILE A 375 -9.59 16.25 15.91
CA ILE A 375 -8.14 16.06 15.70
C ILE A 375 -7.45 17.43 15.66
N GLY A 376 -7.93 18.34 14.82
CA GLY A 376 -7.33 19.66 14.65
C GLY A 376 -7.30 20.49 15.93
N ALA A 377 -8.42 20.52 16.66
CA ALA A 377 -8.53 21.22 17.94
C ALA A 377 -7.54 20.69 19.00
N ARG A 378 -7.28 19.38 19.01
CA ARG A 378 -6.31 18.75 19.93
C ARG A 378 -4.86 19.00 19.52
N LEU A 379 -4.58 19.03 18.22
CA LEU A 379 -3.23 19.29 17.71
C LEU A 379 -2.82 20.75 17.84
N GLY A 380 -3.77 21.69 17.75
CA GLY A 380 -3.51 23.12 17.93
C GLY A 380 -2.37 23.62 17.05
N GLY A 381 -1.42 24.37 17.62
CA GLY A 381 -0.28 24.99 16.92
C GLY A 381 0.72 24.03 16.23
N LEU A 382 0.36 22.76 16.02
CA LEU A 382 1.04 21.81 15.14
C LEU A 382 0.42 21.77 13.72
N VAL A 383 -0.76 22.37 13.53
CA VAL A 383 -1.52 22.39 12.27
C VAL A 383 -2.01 23.83 11.99
N PRO A 384 -2.43 24.16 10.75
CA PRO A 384 -3.00 25.47 10.45
C PRO A 384 -4.26 25.75 11.28
N ASP A 385 -4.53 27.01 11.59
CA ASP A 385 -5.70 27.41 12.36
C ASP A 385 -7.00 27.01 11.66
N ILE A 386 -7.92 26.44 12.41
CA ILE A 386 -9.22 25.96 11.92
C ILE A 386 -10.29 26.95 12.36
N HIS A 387 -10.96 27.57 11.40
CA HIS A 387 -12.07 28.48 11.65
C HIS A 387 -13.34 27.73 12.05
N GLY A 388 -13.52 26.50 11.54
CA GLY A 388 -14.60 25.61 11.96
C GLY A 388 -14.98 24.60 10.89
N THR A 389 -16.02 23.81 11.19
CA THR A 389 -16.61 22.85 10.26
C THR A 389 -18.10 23.09 10.12
N LYS A 390 -18.61 23.06 8.89
CA LYS A 390 -20.05 23.14 8.61
C LYS A 390 -20.39 22.32 7.38
N ASP A 391 -21.51 21.60 7.43
CA ASP A 391 -22.01 20.78 6.31
C ASP A 391 -20.95 19.85 5.71
N GLY A 392 -20.09 19.26 6.54
CA GLY A 392 -19.03 18.36 6.10
C GLY A 392 -17.85 19.01 5.38
N LEU A 393 -17.73 20.35 5.47
CA LEU A 393 -16.59 21.12 5.00
C LEU A 393 -15.84 21.72 6.20
N MET A 394 -14.51 21.65 6.15
CA MET A 394 -13.61 22.29 7.10
C MET A 394 -13.01 23.55 6.49
N TYR A 395 -13.11 24.65 7.23
CA TYR A 395 -12.58 25.97 6.87
C TYR A 395 -11.36 26.24 7.72
N ARG A 396 -10.20 26.43 7.08
CA ARG A 396 -8.93 26.64 7.77
C ARG A 396 -8.07 27.67 7.05
N GLU A 397 -7.07 28.19 7.75
CA GLU A 397 -6.07 29.07 7.19
C GLU A 397 -5.37 28.43 5.98
N TRP A 398 -5.18 29.21 4.92
CA TRP A 398 -4.39 28.82 3.77
C TRP A 398 -2.91 29.17 3.98
N ILE A 399 -2.05 28.15 3.95
CA ILE A 399 -0.59 28.33 3.97
C ILE A 399 -0.04 28.32 2.54
N PRO A 400 0.66 29.40 2.09
CA PRO A 400 1.20 29.47 0.74
C PRO A 400 2.39 28.51 0.53
N ALA A 401 2.57 28.06 -0.72
CA ALA A 401 3.68 27.19 -1.10
C ALA A 401 5.07 27.76 -0.79
N SER A 402 5.22 29.09 -0.76
CA SER A 402 6.46 29.78 -0.37
C SER A 402 6.88 29.54 1.07
N ALA A 403 5.97 29.08 1.93
CA ALA A 403 6.27 28.70 3.31
C ALA A 403 6.68 27.21 3.43
N SER A 404 6.71 26.44 2.32
CA SER A 404 7.15 25.05 2.35
C SER A 404 8.61 24.98 2.82
N ILE A 405 8.91 24.02 3.69
CA ILE A 405 10.30 23.74 4.09
C ILE A 405 11.07 23.23 2.87
N ASP A 406 12.26 23.79 2.63
CA ASP A 406 13.15 23.35 1.57
C ASP A 406 13.98 22.15 2.07
N GLU A 407 13.56 20.95 1.68
CA GLU A 407 14.26 19.71 2.04
C GLU A 407 15.58 19.53 1.27
N SER A 408 15.89 20.37 0.27
CA SER A 408 17.19 20.33 -0.40
C SER A 408 18.31 20.91 0.47
N ASP A 409 17.98 21.89 1.33
CA ASP A 409 18.88 22.46 2.32
C ASP A 409 19.15 21.45 3.46
N PRO A 410 20.41 20.99 3.64
CA PRO A 410 20.77 20.03 4.69
C PRO A 410 20.42 20.48 6.12
N ILE A 411 20.49 21.78 6.41
CA ILE A 411 20.21 22.32 7.75
C ILE A 411 18.71 22.24 8.05
N GLN A 412 17.89 22.70 7.11
CA GLN A 412 16.43 22.61 7.23
C GLN A 412 15.97 21.16 7.26
N ARG A 413 16.56 20.29 6.43
CA ARG A 413 16.24 18.86 6.41
C ARG A 413 16.55 18.16 7.75
N ALA A 414 17.70 18.45 8.37
CA ALA A 414 18.04 17.90 9.68
C ALA A 414 17.12 18.45 10.80
N ALA A 415 16.73 19.73 10.72
CA ALA A 415 15.74 20.30 11.65
C ALA A 415 14.36 19.66 11.47
N LEU A 416 13.95 19.39 10.22
CA LEU A 416 12.71 18.72 9.89
C LEU A 416 12.66 17.29 10.45
N ALA A 417 13.75 16.52 10.37
CA ALA A 417 13.82 15.17 10.95
C ALA A 417 13.42 15.15 12.44
N ARG A 418 14.01 16.07 13.23
CA ARG A 418 13.66 16.23 14.66
C ARG A 418 12.23 16.71 14.87
N HIS A 419 11.79 17.68 14.07
CA HIS A 419 10.42 18.21 14.20
C HIS A 419 9.37 17.13 13.90
N LEU A 420 9.57 16.33 12.85
CA LEU A 420 8.68 15.24 12.47
C LEU A 420 8.56 14.19 13.59
N ALA A 421 9.68 13.81 14.19
CA ALA A 421 9.70 12.90 15.34
C ALA A 421 8.92 13.47 16.54
N ARG A 422 9.12 14.75 16.86
CA ARG A 422 8.37 15.45 17.92
C ARG A 422 6.88 15.55 17.59
N TYR A 423 6.53 15.85 16.35
CA TYR A 423 5.14 15.87 15.89
C TYR A 423 4.48 14.51 16.09
N ALA A 424 5.12 13.41 15.66
CA ALA A 424 4.58 12.05 15.83
C ALA A 424 4.38 11.71 17.32
N MET A 425 5.33 12.07 18.18
CA MET A 425 5.21 11.91 19.63
C MET A 425 4.07 12.76 20.24
N GLN A 426 3.99 14.05 19.89
CA GLN A 426 2.97 14.95 20.40
C GLN A 426 1.57 14.52 19.95
N ARG A 427 1.44 14.14 18.67
CA ARG A 427 0.21 13.57 18.13
C ARG A 427 -0.21 12.33 18.90
N ALA A 428 0.72 11.41 19.17
CA ALA A 428 0.44 10.18 19.92
C ALA A 428 -0.06 10.47 21.34
N SER A 429 0.49 11.49 22.01
CA SER A 429 0.08 11.88 23.37
C SER A 429 -1.24 12.65 23.42
N LEU A 430 -1.57 13.41 22.37
CA LEU A 430 -2.82 14.19 22.26
C LEU A 430 -4.01 13.35 21.75
N LEU A 431 -3.75 12.27 21.01
CA LEU A 431 -4.75 11.39 20.40
C LEU A 431 -4.62 9.90 20.81
N PRO A 432 -4.54 9.57 22.12
CA PRO A 432 -4.36 8.19 22.59
C PRO A 432 -5.67 7.38 22.52
N VAL A 433 -5.64 6.23 21.86
CA VAL A 433 -6.81 5.33 21.81
C VAL A 433 -6.67 4.20 22.82
N HIS A 434 -7.78 3.64 23.28
CA HIS A 434 -7.74 2.54 24.25
C HIS A 434 -7.24 1.23 23.64
N ASP A 435 -7.63 0.96 22.39
CA ASP A 435 -7.37 -0.32 21.70
C ASP A 435 -6.82 -0.09 20.29
N ASP A 436 -5.87 -0.95 19.90
CA ASP A 436 -5.47 -1.11 18.49
C ASP A 436 -6.57 -1.88 17.72
N LEU A 437 -7.49 -1.12 17.14
CA LEU A 437 -8.56 -1.65 16.30
C LEU A 437 -8.05 -2.22 14.97
N SER A 438 -6.87 -1.80 14.50
CA SER A 438 -6.31 -2.29 13.24
C SER A 438 -6.07 -3.80 13.27
N ALA A 439 -5.71 -4.35 14.44
CA ALA A 439 -5.50 -5.78 14.64
C ALA A 439 -6.74 -6.65 14.33
N ARG A 440 -7.94 -6.06 14.32
CA ARG A 440 -9.22 -6.75 14.08
C ARG A 440 -9.74 -6.55 12.64
N LEU A 441 -9.18 -5.61 11.88
CA LEU A 441 -9.56 -5.28 10.50
C LEU A 441 -8.98 -6.24 9.45
N ALA A 442 -9.43 -7.49 9.44
CA ALA A 442 -9.01 -8.45 8.41
C ALA A 442 -9.64 -8.14 7.04
N GLY A 443 -8.82 -8.00 5.99
CA GLY A 443 -9.29 -7.73 4.63
C GLY A 443 -9.43 -6.25 4.29
N HIS A 444 -8.94 -5.36 5.14
CA HIS A 444 -9.02 -3.90 5.00
C HIS A 444 -7.65 -3.23 4.95
N ASP A 445 -6.63 -3.96 4.49
CA ASP A 445 -5.28 -3.43 4.22
C ASP A 445 -4.56 -2.81 5.44
N ALA A 446 -4.93 -3.21 6.66
CA ALA A 446 -4.18 -2.85 7.88
C ALA A 446 -2.68 -3.18 7.75
N VAL A 447 -1.83 -2.42 8.44
CA VAL A 447 -0.36 -2.50 8.29
C VAL A 447 0.18 -3.92 8.50
N TRP A 448 -0.38 -4.69 9.45
CA TRP A 448 -0.02 -6.08 9.68
C TRP A 448 -0.42 -7.01 8.54
N GLU A 449 -1.52 -6.74 7.83
CA GLU A 449 -1.93 -7.53 6.66
C GLU A 449 -1.00 -7.25 5.48
N GLN A 450 -0.58 -5.99 5.32
CA GLN A 450 0.42 -5.61 4.32
C GLN A 450 1.77 -6.27 4.59
N ALA A 451 2.25 -6.23 5.83
CA ALA A 451 3.46 -6.92 6.25
C ALA A 451 3.34 -8.44 6.03
N ALA A 452 2.21 -9.05 6.40
CA ALA A 452 1.99 -10.48 6.16
C ALA A 452 2.00 -10.82 4.66
N ARG A 453 1.42 -9.99 3.79
CA ARG A 453 1.48 -10.16 2.33
C ARG A 453 2.88 -10.02 1.77
N TRP A 454 3.65 -9.05 2.27
CA TRP A 454 5.04 -8.88 1.89
C TRP A 454 5.87 -10.10 2.32
N LEU A 455 5.78 -10.53 3.58
CA LEU A 455 6.45 -11.74 4.10
C LEU A 455 6.03 -13.01 3.34
N ALA A 456 4.77 -13.11 2.95
CA ALA A 456 4.21 -14.26 2.23
C ALA A 456 4.93 -14.56 0.90
N VAL A 457 5.54 -13.57 0.26
CA VAL A 457 6.24 -13.72 -1.01
C VAL A 457 7.33 -14.79 -0.94
N GLY A 458 8.11 -14.81 0.16
CA GLY A 458 9.14 -15.81 0.40
C GLY A 458 8.60 -17.25 0.48
N PHE A 459 7.32 -17.44 0.78
CA PHE A 459 6.69 -18.77 0.91
C PHE A 459 6.16 -19.30 -0.42
N GLY A 460 6.06 -18.47 -1.46
CA GLY A 460 5.53 -18.85 -2.78
C GLY A 460 4.16 -19.52 -2.66
N ARG A 461 4.01 -20.74 -3.19
CA ARG A 461 2.73 -21.48 -3.15
C ARG A 461 2.28 -21.87 -1.73
N LEU A 462 3.19 -21.93 -0.76
CA LEU A 462 2.88 -22.26 0.63
C LEU A 462 2.33 -21.06 1.42
N ALA A 463 2.39 -19.84 0.86
CA ALA A 463 1.89 -18.63 1.49
C ALA A 463 0.44 -18.74 1.97
N LEU A 464 -0.44 -19.27 1.11
CA LEU A 464 -1.86 -19.32 1.40
C LEU A 464 -2.23 -20.28 2.54
N PRO A 465 -1.81 -21.56 2.55
CA PRO A 465 -2.09 -22.43 3.69
C PRO A 465 -1.41 -21.96 4.98
N LEU A 466 -0.34 -21.17 4.90
CA LEU A 466 0.34 -20.58 6.06
C LEU A 466 -0.14 -19.17 6.40
N ARG A 467 -1.16 -18.65 5.72
CA ARG A 467 -1.67 -17.29 5.92
C ARG A 467 -2.03 -16.98 7.39
N PRO A 468 -2.70 -17.86 8.16
CA PRO A 468 -2.95 -17.61 9.58
C PRO A 468 -1.66 -17.41 10.39
N VAL A 469 -0.62 -18.19 10.10
CA VAL A 469 0.69 -18.08 10.77
C VAL A 469 1.36 -16.75 10.42
N LEU A 470 1.32 -16.34 9.16
CA LEU A 470 1.87 -15.06 8.69
C LEU A 470 1.12 -13.88 9.29
N HIS A 471 -0.22 -13.96 9.40
CA HIS A 471 -1.04 -12.95 10.06
C HIS A 471 -0.70 -12.84 11.54
N SER A 472 -0.59 -13.95 12.27
CA SER A 472 -0.19 -13.96 13.68
C SER A 472 1.22 -13.39 13.87
N ALA A 473 2.17 -13.75 13.00
CA ALA A 473 3.52 -13.20 13.05
C ALA A 473 3.53 -11.69 12.84
N ALA A 474 2.87 -11.19 11.79
CA ALA A 474 2.83 -9.77 11.50
C ALA A 474 2.12 -8.96 12.61
N LYS A 475 1.05 -9.48 13.21
CA LYS A 475 0.37 -8.83 14.35
C LYS A 475 1.24 -8.76 15.59
N ARG A 476 2.02 -9.81 15.88
CA ARG A 476 2.98 -9.80 16.98
C ARG A 476 4.10 -8.79 16.72
N LEU A 477 4.67 -8.80 15.52
CA LEU A 477 5.81 -7.95 15.15
C LEU A 477 5.44 -6.46 15.08
N LEU A 478 4.20 -6.14 14.72
CA LEU A 478 3.73 -4.76 14.55
C LEU A 478 2.69 -4.38 15.62
N HIS A 479 2.83 -4.94 16.82
CA HIS A 479 1.92 -4.64 17.92
C HIS A 479 2.13 -3.21 18.45
N ALA A 480 1.06 -2.42 18.49
CA ALA A 480 1.07 -1.10 19.08
C ALA A 480 0.92 -1.20 20.62
N ALA A 481 2.04 -1.08 21.35
CA ALA A 481 2.02 -1.12 22.82
C ALA A 481 1.30 0.08 23.46
N ARG A 482 1.35 1.24 22.80
CA ARG A 482 0.63 2.48 23.19
C ARG A 482 -0.13 2.98 21.97
N PRO A 483 -1.34 2.46 21.71
CA PRO A 483 -2.04 2.79 20.48
C PRO A 483 -2.53 4.24 20.50
N SER A 484 -2.36 4.93 19.38
CA SER A 484 -2.77 6.33 19.17
C SER A 484 -3.14 6.56 17.72
N LEU A 485 -3.91 7.60 17.44
CA LEU A 485 -4.22 7.95 16.06
C LEU A 485 -3.00 8.60 15.38
N ILE A 486 -2.47 7.92 14.35
CA ILE A 486 -1.33 8.38 13.56
C ILE A 486 -1.74 9.40 12.47
N ASP A 487 -0.78 10.00 11.77
CA ASP A 487 -1.01 10.91 10.63
C ASP A 487 -1.05 10.14 9.31
N SER A 488 -0.21 9.13 9.13
CA SER A 488 -0.07 8.31 7.91
C SER A 488 0.40 9.03 6.64
N ASP A 489 0.53 10.37 6.61
CA ASP A 489 1.12 11.12 5.49
C ASP A 489 2.21 12.09 5.97
N MET A 490 3.37 11.53 6.29
CA MET A 490 4.54 12.28 6.77
C MET A 490 5.51 12.67 5.63
N GLY A 491 5.02 12.62 4.38
CA GLY A 491 5.82 12.76 3.19
C GLY A 491 6.32 14.19 2.90
N PRO A 492 7.12 14.35 1.83
CA PRO A 492 7.50 15.67 1.34
C PRO A 492 6.30 16.52 0.93
N GLY A 493 6.39 17.84 1.08
CA GLY A 493 5.33 18.79 0.71
C GLY A 493 4.17 18.89 1.71
N GLN A 494 4.30 18.26 2.87
CA GLN A 494 3.33 18.34 3.98
C GLN A 494 3.74 19.33 5.09
N TRP A 495 4.96 19.85 5.04
CA TRP A 495 5.60 20.59 6.14
C TRP A 495 5.91 22.03 5.74
N PHE A 496 5.42 22.97 6.53
CA PHE A 496 5.52 24.40 6.25
C PHE A 496 6.03 25.14 7.47
N GLN A 497 6.81 26.21 7.27
CA GLN A 497 7.30 27.07 8.33
C GLN A 497 6.64 28.45 8.22
N VAL A 498 5.83 28.80 9.23
CA VAL A 498 5.10 30.07 9.31
C VAL A 498 5.47 30.75 10.63
N ASN A 499 5.98 31.98 10.56
CA ASN A 499 6.39 32.77 11.73
C ASN A 499 7.31 32.02 12.71
N GLY A 500 8.21 31.18 12.19
CA GLY A 500 9.13 30.37 13.00
C GLY A 500 8.55 29.06 13.55
N THR A 501 7.26 28.80 13.34
CA THR A 501 6.58 27.54 13.73
C THR A 501 6.46 26.62 12.54
N VAL A 502 6.75 25.33 12.73
CA VAL A 502 6.55 24.31 11.69
C VAL A 502 5.18 23.68 11.86
N LEU A 503 4.40 23.65 10.78
CA LEU A 503 3.01 23.21 10.73
C LEU A 503 2.84 22.07 9.73
N LYS A 504 2.00 21.10 10.10
CA LYS A 504 1.57 19.99 9.26
C LYS A 504 0.30 20.37 8.49
N ARG A 505 0.39 20.49 7.16
CA ARG A 505 -0.73 20.94 6.32
C ARG A 505 -1.91 19.99 6.36
N ASP A 506 -1.77 18.75 5.88
CA ASP A 506 -2.88 17.78 5.83
C ASP A 506 -2.76 16.80 7.00
N PHE A 507 -3.57 16.94 8.05
CA PHE A 507 -3.35 16.25 9.34
C PHE A 507 -4.43 15.21 9.72
N ALA A 508 -5.59 15.21 9.06
CA ALA A 508 -6.76 14.42 9.48
C ALA A 508 -7.20 13.34 8.47
N GLU A 509 -6.94 13.54 7.18
CA GLU A 509 -7.49 12.72 6.10
C GLU A 509 -6.83 11.33 6.01
N ALA A 510 -5.50 11.31 5.91
CA ALA A 510 -4.73 10.15 5.48
C ALA A 510 -4.93 8.84 6.27
N PRO A 511 -5.10 8.82 7.61
CA PRO A 511 -5.22 7.58 8.38
C PRO A 511 -6.43 6.72 7.99
N PHE A 512 -7.44 7.34 7.38
CA PHE A 512 -8.74 6.72 7.13
C PHE A 512 -9.08 6.61 5.64
N VAL A 513 -8.19 7.09 4.77
CA VAL A 513 -8.37 6.93 3.32
C VAL A 513 -8.20 5.47 2.95
N TYR A 514 -9.16 4.94 2.20
CA TYR A 514 -9.07 3.59 1.67
C TYR A 514 -7.80 3.38 0.85
N GLN A 515 -7.08 2.28 1.11
CA GLN A 515 -5.75 1.89 0.58
C GLN A 515 -4.55 2.47 1.32
N VAL A 516 -4.72 3.33 2.32
CA VAL A 516 -3.63 3.65 3.25
C VAL A 516 -3.57 2.55 4.32
N PRO A 517 -2.39 2.00 4.64
CA PRO A 517 -2.28 0.98 5.69
C PRO A 517 -2.72 1.55 7.05
N LEU A 518 -3.85 1.07 7.60
CA LEU A 518 -4.26 1.49 8.94
C LEU A 518 -3.32 0.90 10.00
N SER A 519 -2.84 1.78 10.87
CA SER A 519 -2.03 1.49 12.04
C SER A 519 -2.44 2.42 13.18
N TYR A 520 -2.25 1.99 14.43
CA TYR A 520 -2.40 2.84 15.62
C TYR A 520 -1.06 3.11 16.28
N ASP A 521 0.02 2.97 15.53
CA ASP A 521 1.35 3.00 16.07
C ASP A 521 2.15 4.16 15.50
N ALA A 522 2.43 5.17 16.34
CA ALA A 522 3.18 6.36 15.93
C ALA A 522 4.60 6.05 15.41
N ALA A 523 5.18 4.90 15.74
CA ALA A 523 6.44 4.46 15.15
C ALA A 523 6.34 4.24 13.63
N TYR A 524 5.14 3.92 13.12
CA TYR A 524 4.90 3.81 11.68
C TYR A 524 5.10 5.15 10.97
N ASP A 525 4.62 6.27 11.53
CA ASP A 525 4.78 7.60 10.93
C ASP A 525 6.26 7.98 10.76
N VAL A 526 7.07 7.72 11.78
CA VAL A 526 8.52 7.99 11.77
C VAL A 526 9.24 7.09 10.75
N ALA A 527 8.95 5.78 10.77
CA ALA A 527 9.56 4.82 9.86
C ALA A 527 9.16 5.08 8.39
N ALA A 528 7.88 5.35 8.13
CA ALA A 528 7.38 5.68 6.79
C ALA A 528 7.99 7.00 6.28
N ALA A 529 8.11 8.03 7.13
CA ALA A 529 8.77 9.28 6.77
C ALA A 529 10.24 9.09 6.37
N ALA A 530 10.97 8.27 7.14
CA ALA A 530 12.36 7.90 6.84
C ALA A 530 12.45 7.14 5.51
N ALA A 531 11.57 6.18 5.27
CA ALA A 531 11.55 5.40 4.04
C ALA A 531 11.28 6.26 2.79
N GLN A 532 10.44 7.29 2.89
CA GLN A 532 10.12 8.19 1.79
C GLN A 532 11.26 9.13 1.40
N ARG A 533 12.25 9.35 2.28
CA ARG A 533 13.39 10.24 2.07
C ARG A 533 14.71 9.52 1.78
N LEU A 534 14.67 8.20 1.66
CA LEU A 534 15.83 7.44 1.17
C LEU A 534 16.28 7.99 -0.20
N PRO A 535 17.60 8.10 -0.45
CA PRO A 535 18.69 7.46 0.29
C PRO A 535 19.24 8.24 1.50
N ASP A 536 18.60 9.31 1.98
CA ASP A 536 19.06 10.03 3.18
C ASP A 536 18.82 9.20 4.46
N GLU A 537 19.88 8.53 4.92
CA GLU A 537 19.87 7.70 6.12
C GLU A 537 19.95 8.52 7.41
N ASP A 538 20.67 9.64 7.36
CA ASP A 538 20.89 10.50 8.52
C ASP A 538 19.56 11.13 8.97
N PHE A 539 18.68 11.46 8.01
CA PHE A 539 17.30 11.86 8.30
C PHE A 539 16.58 10.79 9.13
N GLY A 540 16.63 9.53 8.68
CA GLY A 540 15.94 8.42 9.33
C GLY A 540 16.50 8.09 10.72
N ALA A 541 17.83 8.09 10.86
CA ALA A 541 18.50 7.88 12.14
C ALA A 541 18.16 8.99 13.14
N CYS A 542 18.27 10.25 12.72
CA CYS A 542 17.94 11.40 13.56
C CYS A 542 16.46 11.40 13.99
N ALA A 543 15.54 11.08 13.08
CA ALA A 543 14.12 11.01 13.41
C ALA A 543 13.79 9.88 14.40
N ARG A 544 14.42 8.70 14.25
CA ARG A 544 14.26 7.58 15.20
C ARG A 544 14.83 7.93 16.57
N GLU A 545 16.06 8.44 16.63
CA GLU A 545 16.71 8.83 17.89
C GLU A 545 15.91 9.89 18.66
N GLU A 546 15.42 10.92 17.98
CA GLU A 546 14.60 11.97 18.60
C GLU A 546 13.26 11.41 19.10
N PHE A 547 12.63 10.49 18.36
CA PHE A 547 11.37 9.85 18.78
C PHE A 547 11.58 8.95 20.01
N ASP A 548 12.63 8.13 20.01
CA ASP A 548 12.97 7.24 21.12
C ASP A 548 13.27 8.05 22.38
N ALA A 549 14.06 9.13 22.25
CA ALA A 549 14.37 10.04 23.34
C ALA A 549 13.13 10.75 23.90
N ALA A 550 12.22 11.18 23.02
CA ALA A 550 11.01 11.92 23.42
C ALA A 550 9.93 11.03 24.05
N THR A 551 9.81 9.77 23.62
CA THR A 551 8.77 8.84 24.11
C THR A 551 9.24 7.95 25.26
N GLY A 552 10.56 7.77 25.41
CA GLY A 552 11.18 6.78 26.30
C GLY A 552 10.90 5.33 25.88
N VAL A 553 10.46 5.10 24.64
CA VAL A 553 10.15 3.79 24.09
C VAL A 553 10.93 3.62 22.79
N GLU A 554 11.89 2.71 22.78
CA GLU A 554 12.67 2.40 21.59
C GLU A 554 11.80 1.72 20.52
N ILE A 555 11.88 2.20 19.28
CA ILE A 555 11.38 1.46 18.13
C ILE A 555 12.34 0.29 17.87
N ASP A 556 11.92 -0.95 18.10
CA ASP A 556 12.78 -2.11 17.84
C ASP A 556 13.13 -2.25 16.35
N ASP A 557 14.29 -2.83 16.06
CA ASP A 557 14.80 -2.91 14.68
C ASP A 557 13.95 -3.76 13.75
N ALA A 558 13.23 -4.77 14.26
CA ALA A 558 12.35 -5.60 13.45
C ALA A 558 11.16 -4.78 12.97
N ARG A 559 10.55 -4.01 13.88
CA ARG A 559 9.44 -3.11 13.59
C ARG A 559 9.84 -1.92 12.73
N TRP A 560 10.99 -1.30 13.00
CA TRP A 560 11.59 -0.26 12.16
C TRP A 560 11.73 -0.74 10.70
N PHE A 561 12.38 -1.88 10.51
CA PHE A 561 12.58 -2.48 9.18
C PHE A 561 11.24 -2.80 8.47
N LEU A 562 10.31 -3.45 9.16
CA LEU A 562 9.04 -3.86 8.57
C LEU A 562 8.18 -2.66 8.15
N TYR A 563 8.09 -1.61 8.96
CA TYR A 563 7.34 -0.41 8.59
C TYR A 563 7.94 0.31 7.39
N GLN A 564 9.27 0.43 7.31
CA GLN A 564 9.93 1.03 6.16
C GLN A 564 9.65 0.25 4.87
N VAL A 565 9.74 -1.08 4.91
CA VAL A 565 9.51 -1.92 3.71
C VAL A 565 8.03 -1.97 3.33
N VAL A 566 7.11 -2.02 4.30
CA VAL A 566 5.67 -1.94 4.02
C VAL A 566 5.31 -0.60 3.39
N SER A 567 5.89 0.50 3.87
CA SER A 567 5.69 1.83 3.26
C SER A 567 6.15 1.86 1.79
N GLN A 568 7.32 1.27 1.47
CA GLN A 568 7.76 1.16 0.08
C GLN A 568 6.86 0.23 -0.76
N ALA A 569 6.37 -0.87 -0.18
CA ALA A 569 5.45 -1.79 -0.84
C ALA A 569 4.10 -1.13 -1.18
N ASP A 570 3.57 -0.33 -0.26
CA ASP A 570 2.33 0.42 -0.43
C ASP A 570 2.45 1.51 -1.49
N ARG A 571 3.56 2.28 -1.47
CA ARG A 571 3.90 3.24 -2.54
C ARG A 571 3.94 2.57 -3.91
N ARG A 572 4.61 1.41 -4.01
CA ARG A 572 4.69 0.61 -5.23
C ARG A 572 3.30 0.20 -5.73
N ASP A 573 2.49 -0.39 -4.87
CA ASP A 573 1.15 -0.84 -5.23
C ASP A 573 0.25 0.33 -5.66
N THR A 574 0.41 1.51 -5.05
CA THR A 574 -0.28 2.75 -5.43
C THR A 574 0.09 3.21 -6.84
N ILE A 575 1.39 3.26 -7.18
CA ILE A 575 1.85 3.68 -8.51
C ILE A 575 1.37 2.70 -9.59
N LEU A 576 1.47 1.39 -9.35
CA LEU A 576 1.04 0.35 -10.30
C LEU A 576 -0.49 0.38 -10.54
N ARG A 577 -1.29 0.80 -9.55
CA ARG A 577 -2.72 1.03 -9.75
C ARG A 577 -2.98 2.26 -10.62
N LYS A 578 -2.18 3.33 -10.49
CA LYS A 578 -2.32 4.59 -11.24
C LYS A 578 -1.90 4.51 -12.70
N GLU A 579 -0.96 3.65 -13.06
CA GLU A 579 -0.57 3.37 -14.47
C GLU A 579 -1.78 2.95 -15.33
N THR A 580 -2.81 2.35 -14.72
CA THR A 580 -4.04 2.01 -15.42
C THR A 580 -4.96 3.20 -15.72
N ALA A 581 -4.58 4.43 -15.32
CA ALA A 581 -5.50 5.56 -15.26
C ALA A 581 -5.07 6.90 -15.93
N ASN A 582 -3.77 7.27 -16.14
CA ASN A 582 -3.37 8.56 -16.81
C ASN A 582 -1.86 8.67 -17.14
N GLY A 583 -1.44 9.63 -18.00
CA GLY A 583 -0.07 9.81 -18.55
C GLY A 583 1.06 10.29 -17.61
N ASP A 584 0.79 11.10 -16.58
CA ASP A 584 1.77 11.48 -15.54
C ASP A 584 2.28 10.28 -14.71
N SER A 585 1.67 9.11 -14.90
CA SER A 585 2.05 7.87 -14.23
C SER A 585 3.37 7.26 -14.72
N HIS A 586 3.82 7.60 -15.94
CA HIS A 586 4.95 6.92 -16.56
C HIS A 586 6.29 7.25 -15.90
N ALA A 587 6.59 8.53 -15.66
CA ALA A 587 7.83 8.93 -14.99
C ALA A 587 7.92 8.37 -13.55
N ALA A 588 6.79 8.39 -12.81
CA ALA A 588 6.71 7.79 -11.48
C ALA A 588 6.91 6.26 -11.51
N LEU A 589 6.47 5.61 -12.58
CA LEU A 589 6.67 4.18 -12.79
C LEU A 589 8.12 3.85 -13.14
N VAL A 590 8.78 4.65 -13.98
CA VAL A 590 10.22 4.50 -14.28
C VAL A 590 11.05 4.67 -13.01
N GLU A 591 10.78 5.71 -12.22
CA GLU A 591 11.41 5.96 -10.90
C GLU A 591 11.21 4.76 -9.95
N LEU A 592 9.98 4.24 -9.86
CA LEU A 592 9.67 3.06 -9.06
C LEU A 592 10.47 1.82 -9.49
N LEU A 593 10.56 1.56 -10.79
CA LEU A 593 11.22 0.38 -11.37
C LEU A 593 12.76 0.50 -11.41
N THR A 594 13.32 1.62 -10.97
CA THR A 594 14.75 1.89 -10.90
C THR A 594 15.17 2.22 -9.46
N ASP A 595 15.08 3.48 -9.05
CA ASP A 595 15.49 3.95 -7.72
C ASP A 595 14.58 3.40 -6.62
N GLY A 596 13.28 3.21 -6.89
CA GLY A 596 12.35 2.56 -5.97
C GLY A 596 12.75 1.13 -5.59
N GLU A 597 13.19 0.33 -6.57
CA GLU A 597 13.73 -1.01 -6.31
C GLU A 597 15.03 -0.94 -5.50
N ARG A 598 15.93 0.01 -5.81
CA ARG A 598 17.19 0.22 -5.07
C ARG A 598 16.94 0.61 -3.61
N ARG A 599 15.97 1.49 -3.33
CA ARG A 599 15.58 1.87 -1.96
C ARG A 599 15.09 0.68 -1.15
N ALA A 600 14.16 -0.10 -1.71
CA ALA A 600 13.62 -1.28 -1.03
C ALA A 600 14.69 -2.36 -0.79
N ALA A 601 15.58 -2.59 -1.78
CA ALA A 601 16.74 -3.48 -1.62
C ALA A 601 17.69 -3.01 -0.51
N SER A 602 17.96 -1.70 -0.42
CA SER A 602 18.84 -1.11 0.59
C SER A 602 18.35 -1.37 2.02
N LEU A 603 17.04 -1.19 2.27
CA LEU A 603 16.42 -1.48 3.55
C LEU A 603 16.63 -2.94 3.99
N HIS A 604 16.30 -3.89 3.11
CA HIS A 604 16.47 -5.32 3.37
C HIS A 604 17.93 -5.67 3.60
N ARG A 605 18.81 -5.22 2.71
CA ARG A 605 20.24 -5.50 2.75
C ARG A 605 20.86 -5.05 4.07
N LYS A 606 20.60 -3.82 4.51
CA LYS A 606 21.18 -3.28 5.74
C LYS A 606 20.69 -4.00 6.98
N PHE A 607 19.37 -4.25 7.06
CA PHE A 607 18.80 -5.02 8.16
C PHE A 607 19.49 -6.38 8.28
N MET A 608 19.61 -7.11 7.16
CA MET A 608 20.26 -8.42 7.16
C MET A 608 21.78 -8.32 7.43
N ALA A 609 22.50 -7.44 6.73
CA ALA A 609 23.94 -7.29 6.87
C ALA A 609 24.35 -6.91 8.30
N HIS A 610 23.62 -6.01 8.95
CA HIS A 610 23.86 -5.67 10.35
C HIS A 610 23.78 -6.91 11.26
N ARG A 611 22.82 -7.83 11.05
CA ARG A 611 22.68 -9.04 11.88
C ARG A 611 23.79 -10.05 11.69
N TYR A 612 24.31 -10.20 10.48
CA TYR A 612 25.27 -11.26 10.16
C TYR A 612 26.73 -10.78 10.15
N LEU A 613 26.97 -9.48 9.90
CA LEU A 613 28.29 -8.96 9.54
C LEU A 613 28.77 -7.80 10.41
N HIS A 614 28.00 -7.26 11.37
CA HIS A 614 28.41 -6.06 12.12
C HIS A 614 29.75 -6.20 12.86
N ASP A 615 30.05 -7.41 13.34
CA ASP A 615 31.27 -7.76 14.06
C ASP A 615 32.35 -8.38 13.15
N ALA A 616 32.04 -8.64 11.88
CA ALA A 616 32.99 -9.18 10.90
C ALA A 616 33.85 -8.05 10.34
N ILE A 617 35.14 -8.06 10.68
CA ILE A 617 36.11 -7.07 10.19
C ILE A 617 36.73 -7.61 8.90
N ALA A 618 36.69 -6.82 7.83
CA ALA A 618 37.31 -7.17 6.57
C ALA A 618 38.82 -7.33 6.74
N SER A 619 39.39 -8.44 6.27
CA SER A 619 40.83 -8.63 6.25
C SER A 619 41.47 -7.79 5.14
N VAL A 620 42.60 -7.15 5.43
CA VAL A 620 43.42 -6.45 4.42
C VAL A 620 44.37 -7.39 3.67
N LYS A 621 44.58 -8.60 4.17
CA LYS A 621 45.44 -9.66 3.58
C LYS A 621 44.63 -10.92 3.29
N GLY A 622 45.06 -11.72 2.32
CA GLY A 622 44.44 -13.02 1.99
C GLY A 622 44.05 -13.16 0.52
N GLU A 623 43.72 -14.38 0.11
CA GLU A 623 43.25 -14.67 -1.25
C GLU A 623 41.86 -14.07 -1.50
N LEU A 624 41.59 -13.65 -2.74
CA LEU A 624 40.29 -13.08 -3.10
C LEU A 624 39.24 -14.18 -3.36
N CYS A 625 37.99 -13.89 -3.02
CA CYS A 625 36.84 -14.70 -3.41
C CYS A 625 35.87 -13.84 -4.22
N ALA A 626 35.80 -14.05 -5.54
CA ALA A 626 34.90 -13.29 -6.42
C ALA A 626 33.50 -13.92 -6.42
N ILE A 627 32.49 -13.09 -6.17
CA ILE A 627 31.11 -13.54 -5.98
C ILE A 627 30.20 -12.67 -6.85
N ASP A 628 29.43 -13.28 -7.75
CA ASP A 628 28.37 -12.55 -8.45
C ASP A 628 27.23 -12.17 -7.50
N ILE A 629 26.49 -11.12 -7.84
CA ILE A 629 25.36 -10.66 -7.03
C ILE A 629 24.08 -11.41 -7.39
N ASP A 630 23.59 -11.21 -8.61
CA ASP A 630 22.22 -11.54 -8.97
C ASP A 630 22.15 -13.01 -9.36
N GLY A 631 21.48 -13.83 -8.54
CA GLY A 631 21.41 -15.27 -8.78
C GLY A 631 22.43 -16.08 -7.97
N VAL A 632 23.37 -15.41 -7.30
CA VAL A 632 24.36 -16.02 -6.39
C VAL A 632 24.22 -15.46 -4.97
N LEU A 633 24.66 -14.22 -4.72
CA LEU A 633 24.61 -13.60 -3.39
C LEU A 633 23.18 -13.18 -3.02
N GLU A 634 22.47 -12.60 -3.98
CA GLU A 634 21.14 -12.03 -3.83
C GLU A 634 20.14 -12.72 -4.75
N SER A 635 18.87 -12.68 -4.35
CA SER A 635 17.73 -13.18 -5.14
C SER A 635 16.60 -12.16 -5.13
N GLY A 636 15.70 -12.24 -6.11
CA GLY A 636 14.63 -11.25 -6.32
C GLY A 636 13.19 -11.69 -6.02
N PRO A 637 12.86 -12.40 -4.93
CA PRO A 637 11.47 -12.84 -4.72
C PRO A 637 10.54 -11.64 -4.44
N TRP A 638 10.99 -10.59 -3.74
CA TRP A 638 10.22 -9.40 -3.35
C TRP A 638 10.32 -8.24 -4.35
N TRP A 639 10.28 -8.48 -5.67
CA TRP A 639 10.42 -7.46 -6.75
C TRP A 639 11.71 -6.60 -6.74
N TYR A 640 12.56 -6.75 -5.72
CA TYR A 640 13.90 -6.16 -5.62
C TYR A 640 14.90 -7.25 -5.19
N SER A 641 16.19 -7.00 -5.40
CA SER A 641 17.26 -7.94 -5.05
C SER A 641 17.60 -7.87 -3.56
N SER A 642 17.73 -9.04 -2.93
CA SER A 642 17.94 -9.16 -1.47
C SER A 642 18.79 -10.38 -1.11
N PRO A 643 19.66 -10.27 -0.09
CA PRO A 643 20.47 -11.39 0.38
C PRO A 643 19.64 -12.36 1.25
N SER A 644 20.10 -13.61 1.34
CA SER A 644 19.60 -14.57 2.33
C SER A 644 20.56 -14.69 3.52
N GLY A 645 20.10 -15.24 4.65
CA GLY A 645 20.98 -15.56 5.77
C GLY A 645 22.15 -16.49 5.39
N HIS A 646 21.90 -17.45 4.49
CA HIS A 646 22.95 -18.33 3.95
C HIS A 646 24.03 -17.57 3.18
N ALA A 647 23.63 -16.60 2.35
CA ALA A 647 24.57 -15.77 1.60
C ALA A 647 25.47 -14.95 2.54
N LEU A 648 24.89 -14.32 3.56
CA LEU A 648 25.66 -13.51 4.51
C LEU A 648 26.52 -14.37 5.45
N LEU A 649 26.07 -15.55 5.83
CA LEU A 649 26.90 -16.53 6.54
C LEU A 649 28.09 -16.99 5.69
N ALA A 650 27.92 -17.12 4.38
CA ALA A 650 29.01 -17.45 3.46
C ALA A 650 30.06 -16.34 3.44
N LEU A 651 29.63 -15.08 3.28
CA LEU A 651 30.53 -13.92 3.35
C LEU A 651 31.25 -13.84 4.70
N ARG A 652 30.50 -13.99 5.80
CA ARG A 652 31.05 -14.02 7.16
C ARG A 652 32.13 -15.08 7.30
N ALA A 653 31.85 -16.30 6.85
CA ALA A 653 32.77 -17.42 6.99
C ALA A 653 34.06 -17.20 6.17
N LEU A 654 33.94 -16.75 4.92
CA LEU A 654 35.10 -16.41 4.11
C LEU A 654 35.97 -15.34 4.81
N THR A 655 35.36 -14.25 5.28
CA THR A 655 36.07 -13.17 5.99
C THR A 655 36.72 -13.66 7.29
N ARG A 656 35.99 -14.42 8.11
CA ARG A 656 36.49 -14.93 9.40
C ARG A 656 37.62 -15.95 9.24
N HIS A 657 37.68 -16.65 8.10
CA HIS A 657 38.73 -17.61 7.78
C HIS A 657 39.84 -17.03 6.87
N GLY A 658 39.98 -15.69 6.84
CA GLY A 658 41.14 -15.03 6.23
C GLY A 658 41.06 -14.81 4.72
N PHE A 659 39.91 -15.07 4.09
CA PHE A 659 39.66 -14.72 2.70
C PHE A 659 39.12 -13.29 2.57
N ARG A 660 39.24 -12.72 1.36
CA ARG A 660 38.75 -11.38 1.03
C ARG A 660 37.64 -11.48 -0.03
N PRO A 661 36.37 -11.50 0.38
CA PRO A 661 35.26 -11.44 -0.56
C PRO A 661 35.26 -10.14 -1.37
N VAL A 662 35.07 -10.27 -2.69
CA VAL A 662 34.84 -9.18 -3.63
C VAL A 662 33.64 -9.52 -4.52
N ILE A 663 32.89 -8.52 -4.95
CA ILE A 663 31.75 -8.71 -5.86
C ILE A 663 32.13 -8.43 -7.31
N ALA A 664 31.62 -9.21 -8.26
CA ALA A 664 31.82 -9.00 -9.69
C ALA A 664 30.49 -9.11 -10.43
N THR A 665 29.97 -7.99 -10.94
CA THR A 665 28.55 -7.88 -11.31
C THR A 665 28.32 -7.02 -12.54
N GLY A 666 27.18 -7.22 -13.21
CA GLY A 666 26.63 -6.31 -14.21
C GLY A 666 25.81 -5.17 -13.62
N ARG A 667 25.87 -4.89 -12.30
CA ARG A 667 25.22 -3.74 -11.66
C ARG A 667 26.07 -2.47 -11.74
N SER A 668 25.45 -1.32 -11.49
CA SER A 668 26.12 -0.01 -11.54
C SER A 668 27.21 0.13 -10.47
N LEU A 669 28.15 1.06 -10.70
CA LEU A 669 29.18 1.39 -9.72
C LEU A 669 28.58 1.77 -8.36
N THR A 670 27.53 2.59 -8.34
CA THR A 670 26.84 3.00 -7.11
C THR A 670 26.30 1.78 -6.32
N ASP A 671 25.75 0.79 -7.01
CA ASP A 671 25.27 -0.45 -6.41
C ASP A 671 26.41 -1.28 -5.80
N VAL A 672 27.58 -1.29 -6.45
CA VAL A 672 28.79 -1.99 -5.97
C VAL A 672 29.38 -1.29 -4.75
N VAL A 673 29.58 0.03 -4.79
CA VAL A 673 30.09 0.82 -3.67
C VAL A 673 29.23 0.60 -2.42
N GLN A 674 27.91 0.71 -2.57
CA GLN A 674 26.99 0.53 -1.44
C GLN A 674 27.03 -0.90 -0.88
N ARG A 675 27.10 -1.93 -1.73
CA ARG A 675 27.19 -3.33 -1.27
C ARG A 675 28.54 -3.64 -0.64
N CYS A 676 29.64 -3.08 -1.14
CA CYS A 676 30.94 -3.20 -0.50
C CYS A 676 30.91 -2.63 0.93
N ARG A 677 30.27 -1.47 1.12
CA ARG A 677 30.07 -0.88 2.45
C ARG A 677 29.19 -1.76 3.33
N ASP A 678 27.99 -2.11 2.86
CA ASP A 678 26.99 -2.83 3.66
C ASP A 678 27.46 -4.24 4.03
N TYR A 679 28.11 -4.95 3.11
CA TYR A 679 28.63 -6.31 3.31
C TYR A 679 30.08 -6.36 3.80
N ARG A 680 30.74 -5.21 3.99
CA ARG A 680 32.13 -5.11 4.46
C ARG A 680 33.11 -5.89 3.56
N LEU A 681 33.00 -5.69 2.26
CA LEU A 681 33.81 -6.37 1.24
C LEU A 681 35.13 -5.63 1.01
N ALA A 682 36.12 -6.31 0.43
CA ALA A 682 37.40 -5.69 0.07
C ALA A 682 37.29 -4.78 -1.17
N GLY A 683 36.26 -4.94 -1.98
CA GLY A 683 36.07 -4.19 -3.21
C GLY A 683 35.13 -4.90 -4.18
N GLY A 684 35.04 -4.39 -5.40
CA GLY A 684 34.23 -5.01 -6.42
C GLY A 684 34.47 -4.48 -7.82
N VAL A 685 33.87 -5.16 -8.78
CA VAL A 685 33.89 -4.85 -10.21
C VAL A 685 32.45 -4.65 -10.65
N ALA A 686 32.17 -3.49 -11.24
CA ALA A 686 30.83 -3.10 -11.68
C ALA A 686 30.74 -3.08 -13.21
N GLU A 687 29.50 -3.02 -13.71
CA GLU A 687 29.17 -2.83 -15.12
C GLU A 687 29.94 -3.82 -16.02
N TYR A 688 29.90 -5.11 -15.65
CA TYR A 688 30.51 -6.22 -16.38
C TYR A 688 32.04 -6.21 -16.48
N GLY A 689 32.75 -5.35 -15.74
CA GLY A 689 34.21 -5.23 -15.88
C GLY A 689 34.68 -3.82 -16.18
N SER A 690 33.78 -2.91 -16.55
CA SER A 690 34.14 -1.57 -17.03
C SER A 690 34.74 -0.66 -15.95
N VAL A 691 34.49 -0.95 -14.67
CA VAL A 691 34.99 -0.14 -13.55
C VAL A 691 35.25 -1.02 -12.33
N MET A 692 36.36 -0.76 -11.65
CA MET A 692 36.67 -1.38 -10.36
C MET A 692 36.55 -0.38 -9.21
N HIS A 693 36.24 -0.89 -8.02
CA HIS A 693 36.15 -0.14 -6.78
C HIS A 693 36.95 -0.84 -5.68
N ASP A 694 37.89 -0.12 -5.08
CA ASP A 694 38.57 -0.52 -3.85
C ASP A 694 37.82 0.08 -2.65
N ALA A 695 37.22 -0.80 -1.85
CA ALA A 695 36.45 -0.39 -0.68
C ALA A 695 37.34 0.08 0.49
N VAL A 696 38.63 -0.27 0.48
CA VAL A 696 39.59 0.12 1.53
C VAL A 696 40.03 1.57 1.35
N SER A 697 40.45 1.95 0.14
CA SER A 697 40.82 3.34 -0.16
C SER A 697 39.64 4.24 -0.54
N GLY A 698 38.49 3.65 -0.90
CA GLY A 698 37.34 4.37 -1.46
C GLY A 698 37.52 4.77 -2.93
N MET A 699 38.62 4.34 -3.57
CA MET A 699 38.95 4.69 -4.94
C MET A 699 38.14 3.87 -5.94
N SER A 700 37.70 4.50 -7.03
CA SER A 700 37.12 3.82 -8.19
C SER A 700 37.91 4.15 -9.45
N GLN A 701 38.22 3.15 -10.27
CA GLN A 701 38.99 3.31 -11.49
C GLN A 701 38.24 2.71 -12.68
N THR A 702 37.97 3.55 -13.69
CA THR A 702 37.42 3.14 -14.98
C THR A 702 38.47 2.38 -15.79
N LEU A 703 38.02 1.30 -16.44
CA LEU A 703 38.85 0.40 -17.24
C LEU A 703 38.47 0.42 -18.73
N ILE A 704 37.41 1.12 -19.09
CA ILE A 704 37.07 1.45 -20.48
C ILE A 704 37.80 2.70 -20.95
N SER A 705 38.15 2.71 -22.23
CA SER A 705 38.80 3.81 -22.92
C SER A 705 37.85 4.99 -23.17
N ARG A 706 38.43 6.13 -23.55
CA ARG A 706 37.65 7.31 -23.94
C ARG A 706 36.80 7.04 -25.18
N ASP A 707 37.34 6.32 -26.16
CA ASP A 707 36.61 6.00 -27.39
C ASP A 707 35.40 5.11 -27.11
N GLU A 708 35.52 4.13 -26.21
CA GLU A 708 34.39 3.28 -25.79
C GLU A 708 33.32 4.07 -25.02
N LEU A 709 33.73 5.06 -24.20
CA LEU A 709 32.78 5.98 -23.56
C LEU A 709 32.01 6.83 -24.59
N GLU A 710 32.70 7.30 -25.62
CA GLU A 710 32.08 8.07 -26.72
C GLU A 710 31.11 7.18 -27.53
N ASP A 711 31.45 5.92 -27.77
CA ASP A 711 30.56 4.93 -28.40
C ASP A 711 29.29 4.71 -27.57
N LEU A 712 29.44 4.49 -26.26
CA LEU A 712 28.30 4.33 -25.35
C LEU A 712 27.43 5.60 -25.31
N ALA A 713 28.03 6.79 -25.34
CA ALA A 713 27.28 8.04 -25.40
C ALA A 713 26.51 8.21 -26.72
N ALA A 714 27.08 7.77 -27.85
CA ALA A 714 26.39 7.74 -29.14
C ALA A 714 25.22 6.74 -29.12
N LEU A 715 25.45 5.52 -28.62
CA LEU A 715 24.41 4.50 -28.52
C LEU A 715 23.27 4.89 -27.57
N ARG A 716 23.60 5.54 -26.44
CA ARG A 716 22.60 6.05 -25.48
C ARG A 716 21.62 7.01 -26.14
N ARG A 717 22.13 7.94 -26.96
CA ARG A 717 21.29 8.86 -27.75
C ARG A 717 20.40 8.09 -28.73
N ALA A 718 20.98 7.12 -29.46
CA ALA A 718 20.21 6.32 -30.41
C ALA A 718 19.10 5.48 -29.76
N LEU A 719 19.34 4.92 -28.56
CA LEU A 719 18.35 4.13 -27.83
C LEU A 719 17.19 4.99 -27.29
N LEU A 720 17.45 6.24 -26.89
CA LEU A 720 16.40 7.16 -26.41
C LEU A 720 15.44 7.60 -27.52
N GLU A 721 15.85 7.51 -28.78
CA GLU A 721 14.96 7.75 -29.95
C GLU A 721 14.03 6.56 -30.23
N VAL A 722 14.22 5.41 -29.57
CA VAL A 722 13.37 4.23 -29.75
C VAL A 722 12.15 4.34 -28.84
N GLU A 723 10.96 4.37 -29.44
CA GLU A 723 9.70 4.48 -28.71
C GLU A 723 9.54 3.38 -27.64
N GLY A 724 9.27 3.81 -26.40
CA GLY A 724 9.01 2.93 -25.25
C GLY A 724 10.26 2.32 -24.61
N VAL A 725 11.47 2.69 -25.07
CA VAL A 725 12.73 2.32 -24.41
C VAL A 725 13.06 3.33 -23.31
N GLU A 726 13.31 2.80 -22.13
CA GLU A 726 13.76 3.53 -20.95
C GLU A 726 15.18 3.11 -20.59
N LEU A 727 16.00 4.05 -20.14
CA LEU A 727 17.38 3.81 -19.72
C LEU A 727 17.55 4.09 -18.23
N ASP A 728 18.27 3.21 -17.53
CA ASP A 728 18.61 3.44 -16.12
C ASP A 728 19.81 4.39 -16.02
N PRO A 729 19.65 5.60 -15.44
CA PRO A 729 20.71 6.59 -15.37
C PRO A 729 21.87 6.21 -14.44
N ALA A 730 21.70 5.18 -13.59
CA ALA A 730 22.76 4.73 -12.70
C ALA A 730 23.94 4.05 -13.43
N PHE A 731 23.76 3.65 -14.69
CA PHE A 731 24.77 2.95 -15.48
C PHE A 731 25.56 3.94 -16.34
N GLN A 732 26.82 4.16 -15.98
CA GLN A 732 27.69 5.17 -16.59
C GLN A 732 28.73 4.57 -17.54
N PHE A 733 29.16 3.33 -17.29
CA PHE A 733 30.22 2.64 -18.03
C PHE A 733 29.71 1.45 -18.87
N SER A 734 28.38 1.37 -18.99
CA SER A 734 27.55 0.49 -19.80
C SER A 734 26.18 1.16 -19.95
N ILE A 735 25.28 0.61 -20.75
CA ILE A 735 23.89 1.08 -20.85
C ILE A 735 22.98 -0.05 -20.42
N ARG A 736 22.09 0.22 -19.46
CA ARG A 736 20.98 -0.67 -19.11
C ARG A 736 19.69 -0.10 -19.66
N GLY A 737 19.10 -0.77 -20.63
CA GLY A 737 17.83 -0.40 -21.25
C GLY A 737 16.72 -1.41 -20.95
N PHE A 738 15.48 -0.94 -20.88
CA PHE A 738 14.30 -1.79 -20.71
C PHE A 738 13.07 -1.16 -21.36
N THR A 739 12.05 -1.98 -21.60
CA THR A 739 10.70 -1.52 -21.95
C THR A 739 9.76 -1.81 -20.78
N ILE A 740 8.63 -1.09 -20.71
CA ILE A 740 7.62 -1.32 -19.67
C ILE A 740 6.39 -1.97 -20.29
N ARG A 741 6.00 -3.14 -19.76
CA ARG A 741 4.77 -3.83 -20.16
C ARG A 741 4.00 -4.29 -18.92
N ARG A 742 2.77 -3.78 -18.77
CA ARG A 742 1.88 -4.08 -17.62
C ARG A 742 2.57 -3.79 -16.28
N GLY A 743 3.19 -2.62 -16.14
CA GLY A 743 3.88 -2.20 -14.92
C GLY A 743 5.11 -3.00 -14.55
N ARG A 744 5.77 -3.64 -15.52
CA ARG A 744 6.98 -4.44 -15.31
C ARG A 744 8.01 -4.15 -16.37
N ARG A 745 9.28 -4.12 -15.96
CA ARG A 745 10.41 -4.08 -16.87
C ARG A 745 10.46 -5.36 -17.71
N CYS A 746 10.73 -5.19 -18.98
CA CYS A 746 10.97 -6.23 -19.97
C CYS A 746 12.24 -5.87 -20.72
N ALA A 747 13.01 -6.87 -21.13
CA ALA A 747 14.14 -6.65 -22.03
C ALA A 747 13.70 -5.92 -23.33
N ILE A 748 14.63 -5.18 -23.92
CA ILE A 748 14.48 -4.66 -25.28
C ILE A 748 14.49 -5.87 -26.22
N ASP A 749 13.59 -5.89 -27.19
CA ASP A 749 13.57 -6.93 -28.20
C ASP A 749 14.95 -7.05 -28.88
N LEU A 750 15.49 -8.27 -28.97
CA LEU A 750 16.86 -8.48 -29.42
C LEU A 750 17.08 -7.94 -30.84
N GLU A 751 16.12 -8.11 -31.74
CA GLU A 751 16.25 -7.60 -33.10
C GLU A 751 16.26 -6.06 -33.11
N VAL A 752 15.48 -5.42 -32.22
CA VAL A 752 15.51 -3.96 -32.05
C VAL A 752 16.89 -3.52 -31.56
N ALA A 753 17.40 -4.17 -30.52
CA ALA A 753 18.71 -3.85 -29.94
C ALA A 753 19.84 -4.01 -30.98
N GLU A 754 19.85 -5.12 -31.72
CA GLU A 754 20.82 -5.38 -32.80
C GLU A 754 20.73 -4.34 -33.92
N ARG A 755 19.52 -3.98 -34.36
CA ARG A 755 19.32 -2.96 -35.39
C ARG A 755 19.85 -1.59 -34.95
N VAL A 756 19.60 -1.18 -33.71
CA VAL A 756 20.07 0.12 -33.19
C VAL A 756 21.60 0.14 -33.10
N VAL A 757 22.22 -0.92 -32.59
CA VAL A 757 23.68 -1.05 -32.52
C VAL A 757 24.31 -1.04 -33.91
N ALA A 758 23.70 -1.74 -34.88
CA ALA A 758 24.17 -1.76 -36.26
C ALA A 758 24.02 -0.40 -36.96
N ALA A 759 22.90 0.28 -36.78
CA ALA A 759 22.67 1.62 -37.33
C ALA A 759 23.64 2.67 -36.76
N ALA A 760 24.08 2.49 -35.51
CA ALA A 760 25.11 3.32 -34.89
C ALA A 760 26.55 2.96 -35.35
N GLY A 761 26.74 1.90 -36.14
CA GLY A 761 28.06 1.44 -36.58
C GLY A 761 28.89 0.74 -35.50
N LEU A 762 28.24 0.20 -34.45
CA LEU A 762 28.89 -0.29 -33.23
C LEU A 762 28.87 -1.82 -33.05
N SER A 763 28.47 -2.60 -34.06
CA SER A 763 28.26 -4.06 -33.97
C SER A 763 29.48 -4.88 -33.51
N HIS A 764 30.70 -4.39 -33.69
CA HIS A 764 31.93 -5.05 -33.25
C HIS A 764 32.57 -4.40 -32.03
N ARG A 765 31.99 -3.30 -31.54
CA ARG A 765 32.50 -2.50 -30.41
C ARG A 765 31.64 -2.66 -29.17
N ILE A 766 30.35 -2.98 -29.35
CA ILE A 766 29.38 -3.18 -28.28
C ILE A 766 28.80 -4.61 -28.31
N ARG A 767 28.82 -5.27 -27.16
CA ARG A 767 28.15 -6.53 -26.88
C ARG A 767 26.78 -6.26 -26.26
N ILE A 768 25.78 -7.01 -26.70
CA ILE A 768 24.42 -7.01 -26.14
C ILE A 768 24.30 -8.18 -25.17
N GLU A 769 23.92 -7.90 -23.93
CA GLU A 769 23.66 -8.89 -22.89
C GLU A 769 22.16 -8.90 -22.58
N GLN A 770 21.47 -9.99 -22.93
CA GLN A 770 20.02 -10.12 -22.73
C GLN A 770 19.71 -10.64 -21.32
N GLY A 771 19.14 -9.78 -20.49
CA GLY A 771 18.60 -10.12 -19.18
C GLY A 771 17.11 -10.44 -19.23
N TRP A 772 16.57 -10.93 -18.10
CA TRP A 772 15.15 -11.26 -18.00
C TRP A 772 14.22 -10.04 -18.01
N ALA A 773 14.67 -8.92 -17.44
CA ALA A 773 13.88 -7.70 -17.27
C ALA A 773 14.53 -6.47 -17.93
N GLN A 774 15.67 -6.66 -18.60
CA GLN A 774 16.49 -5.58 -19.14
C GLN A 774 17.43 -6.11 -20.24
N THR A 775 17.98 -5.22 -21.03
CA THR A 775 19.05 -5.48 -22.00
C THR A 775 20.22 -4.55 -21.67
N ASP A 776 21.40 -5.12 -21.49
CA ASP A 776 22.62 -4.35 -21.21
C ASP A 776 23.50 -4.24 -22.47
N PHE A 777 24.16 -3.10 -22.63
CA PHE A 777 25.09 -2.83 -23.73
C PHE A 777 26.46 -2.50 -23.13
N VAL A 778 27.47 -3.31 -23.47
CA VAL A 778 28.79 -3.32 -22.84
C VAL A 778 29.87 -3.25 -23.91
N ALA A 779 30.97 -2.54 -23.66
CA ALA A 779 32.10 -2.54 -24.57
C ALA A 779 32.73 -3.95 -24.68
N VAL A 780 33.15 -4.34 -25.90
CA VAL A 780 33.62 -5.71 -26.18
C VAL A 780 34.96 -6.03 -25.50
N GLU A 781 35.82 -5.04 -25.27
CA GLU A 781 37.17 -5.25 -24.74
C GLU A 781 37.23 -5.50 -23.23
N VAL A 782 36.11 -5.30 -22.52
CA VAL A 782 36.01 -5.49 -21.07
C VAL A 782 35.10 -6.65 -20.67
N ASP A 783 35.52 -7.37 -19.64
CA ASP A 783 34.74 -8.43 -19.00
C ASP A 783 35.07 -8.52 -17.50
N LYS A 784 34.37 -9.41 -16.77
CA LYS A 784 34.60 -9.57 -15.32
C LYS A 784 36.05 -9.98 -15.04
N ARG A 785 36.71 -10.68 -15.96
CA ARG A 785 38.12 -11.09 -15.83
C ARG A 785 39.04 -9.87 -15.86
N THR A 786 38.92 -8.98 -16.85
CA THR A 786 39.78 -7.79 -16.94
C THR A 786 39.63 -6.91 -15.71
N GLY A 787 38.38 -6.70 -15.27
CA GLY A 787 38.07 -5.96 -14.04
C GLY A 787 38.68 -6.58 -12.78
N LEU A 788 38.51 -7.90 -12.59
CA LEU A 788 39.05 -8.59 -11.43
C LEU A 788 40.58 -8.66 -11.43
N GLN A 789 41.22 -8.74 -12.59
CA GLN A 789 42.68 -8.67 -12.70
C GLN A 789 43.22 -7.28 -12.36
N ALA A 790 42.51 -6.21 -12.76
CA ALA A 790 42.86 -4.86 -12.35
C ALA A 790 42.72 -4.68 -10.84
N LEU A 791 41.59 -5.14 -10.27
CA LEU A 791 41.33 -5.05 -8.83
C LEU A 791 42.34 -5.87 -8.02
N ALA A 792 42.63 -7.11 -8.42
CA ALA A 792 43.60 -7.95 -7.74
C ALA A 792 45.01 -7.33 -7.71
N ARG A 793 45.46 -6.75 -8.83
CA ARG A 793 46.72 -6.01 -8.89
C ARG A 793 46.71 -4.79 -7.97
N HIS A 794 45.62 -4.03 -7.97
CA HIS A 794 45.47 -2.85 -7.11
C HIS A 794 45.48 -3.21 -5.62
N LEU A 795 44.83 -4.30 -5.24
CA LEU A 795 44.78 -4.82 -3.86
C LEU A 795 46.02 -5.62 -3.44
N GLY A 796 47.09 -5.61 -4.26
CA GLY A 796 48.37 -6.26 -3.95
C GLY A 796 48.30 -7.79 -3.85
N VAL A 797 47.45 -8.43 -4.68
CA VAL A 797 47.34 -9.90 -4.73
C VAL A 797 48.48 -10.47 -5.56
N GLU A 798 49.37 -11.24 -4.94
CA GLU A 798 50.53 -11.86 -5.61
C GLU A 798 50.30 -13.33 -6.01
N TYR A 799 49.16 -13.90 -5.65
CA TYR A 799 48.83 -15.31 -5.89
C TYR A 799 48.48 -15.60 -7.36
N GLN A 800 48.80 -16.82 -7.81
CA GLN A 800 48.38 -17.35 -9.11
C GLN A 800 47.77 -18.75 -8.91
N PRO A 801 46.49 -18.97 -9.26
CA PRO A 801 45.53 -17.97 -9.75
C PRO A 801 45.17 -16.91 -8.66
N PRO A 802 44.74 -15.69 -9.02
CA PRO A 802 44.54 -14.60 -8.07
C PRO A 802 43.30 -14.76 -7.17
N LEU A 803 42.36 -15.64 -7.56
CA LEU A 803 41.17 -15.93 -6.77
C LEU A 803 41.27 -17.33 -6.16
N ALA A 804 40.99 -17.45 -4.86
CA ALA A 804 40.75 -18.74 -4.23
C ALA A 804 39.42 -19.34 -4.72
N LEU A 805 38.38 -18.51 -4.77
CA LEU A 805 37.01 -18.91 -5.12
C LEU A 805 36.41 -17.95 -6.16
N ALA A 806 35.69 -18.47 -7.14
CA ALA A 806 34.77 -17.72 -7.98
C ALA A 806 33.39 -18.39 -8.02
N VAL A 807 32.32 -17.63 -7.78
CA VAL A 807 30.94 -18.14 -7.81
C VAL A 807 30.06 -17.26 -8.70
N GLY A 808 29.47 -17.87 -9.73
CA GLY A 808 28.66 -17.21 -10.75
C GLY A 808 27.52 -18.11 -11.23
N ASP A 809 26.51 -17.56 -11.89
CA ASP A 809 25.32 -18.29 -12.32
C ASP A 809 24.96 -18.13 -13.81
N SER A 810 25.72 -17.34 -14.57
CA SER A 810 25.43 -16.99 -15.97
C SER A 810 26.68 -17.01 -16.87
N VAL A 811 26.49 -16.93 -18.19
CA VAL A 811 27.60 -16.95 -19.18
C VAL A 811 28.68 -15.88 -18.94
N PRO A 812 28.36 -14.62 -18.61
CA PRO A 812 29.37 -13.61 -18.29
C PRO A 812 30.37 -14.00 -17.18
N ASP A 813 29.97 -14.91 -16.29
CA ASP A 813 30.80 -15.40 -15.17
C ASP A 813 31.91 -16.37 -15.59
N LEU A 814 31.80 -16.97 -16.78
CA LEU A 814 32.82 -17.91 -17.30
C LEU A 814 34.22 -17.28 -17.35
N SER A 815 34.28 -15.96 -17.61
CA SER A 815 35.52 -15.20 -17.65
C SER A 815 36.22 -15.18 -16.28
N MET A 816 35.49 -15.01 -15.18
CA MET A 816 36.06 -14.99 -13.83
C MET A 816 36.44 -16.37 -13.31
N PHE A 817 35.79 -17.45 -13.75
CA PHE A 817 36.15 -18.82 -13.35
C PHE A 817 37.58 -19.19 -13.74
N ARG A 818 38.10 -18.63 -14.85
CA ARG A 818 39.48 -18.82 -15.29
C ARG A 818 40.53 -18.20 -14.36
N LEU A 819 40.11 -17.34 -13.43
CA LEU A 819 40.97 -16.69 -12.45
C LEU A 819 40.93 -17.38 -11.08
N ALA A 820 40.22 -18.49 -10.93
CA ALA A 820 39.97 -19.11 -9.64
C ALA A 820 40.59 -20.51 -9.49
N ARG A 821 41.07 -20.81 -8.28
CA ARG A 821 41.44 -22.17 -7.87
C ARG A 821 40.22 -23.08 -7.76
N LEU A 822 39.12 -22.55 -7.21
CA LEU A 822 37.82 -23.22 -7.16
C LEU A 822 36.78 -22.34 -7.85
N ALA A 823 36.15 -22.85 -8.90
CA ALA A 823 34.95 -22.26 -9.48
C ALA A 823 33.72 -23.06 -9.03
N ALA A 824 32.63 -22.38 -8.74
CA ALA A 824 31.37 -23.02 -8.36
C ALA A 824 30.16 -22.30 -8.99
N VAL A 825 29.10 -23.08 -9.25
CA VAL A 825 27.84 -22.57 -9.79
C VAL A 825 26.68 -23.02 -8.88
N PRO A 826 25.75 -22.13 -8.47
CA PRO A 826 24.59 -22.53 -7.68
C PRO A 826 23.62 -23.37 -8.52
N ALA A 827 22.68 -24.05 -7.86
CA ALA A 827 21.74 -24.96 -8.53
C ALA A 827 20.78 -24.26 -9.52
N ASN A 828 20.58 -22.94 -9.39
CA ASN A 828 19.78 -22.12 -10.33
C ASN A 828 20.59 -21.60 -11.53
N ALA A 829 21.90 -21.81 -11.56
CA ALA A 829 22.75 -21.36 -12.66
C ALA A 829 22.36 -21.99 -13.99
N GLU A 830 22.60 -21.27 -15.07
CA GLU A 830 22.28 -21.72 -16.43
C GLU A 830 22.82 -23.13 -16.70
N PRO A 831 22.06 -23.98 -17.43
CA PRO A 831 22.50 -25.33 -17.75
C PRO A 831 23.79 -25.31 -18.58
N GLY A 832 24.79 -26.08 -18.19
CA GLY A 832 26.01 -26.27 -18.97
C GLY A 832 27.16 -25.32 -18.68
N LEU A 833 27.03 -24.38 -17.73
CA LEU A 833 28.14 -23.50 -17.30
C LEU A 833 29.35 -24.26 -16.73
N GLU A 834 29.12 -25.43 -16.16
CA GLU A 834 30.16 -26.35 -15.68
C GLU A 834 30.93 -27.02 -16.82
N ALA A 835 30.32 -27.15 -18.00
CA ALA A 835 30.91 -27.80 -19.15
C ALA A 835 32.01 -26.91 -19.73
N GLY A 836 33.26 -27.37 -19.62
CA GLY A 836 34.44 -26.65 -20.13
C GLY A 836 35.12 -25.71 -19.14
N THR A 837 34.58 -25.50 -17.94
CA THR A 837 35.22 -24.70 -16.88
C THR A 837 35.70 -25.51 -15.68
N GLY A 838 35.17 -26.72 -15.49
CA GLY A 838 35.46 -27.54 -14.31
C GLY A 838 34.79 -27.02 -13.03
N ALA A 839 33.86 -26.07 -13.15
CA ALA A 839 33.15 -25.50 -12.00
C ALA A 839 32.29 -26.55 -11.28
N VAL A 840 32.28 -26.51 -9.95
CA VAL A 840 31.48 -27.41 -9.11
C VAL A 840 30.04 -26.93 -9.06
N ARG A 841 29.09 -27.76 -9.50
CA ARG A 841 27.66 -27.47 -9.35
C ARG A 841 27.19 -27.76 -7.92
N CYS A 842 26.78 -26.72 -7.21
CA CYS A 842 26.20 -26.82 -5.88
C CYS A 842 24.78 -27.43 -5.92
N ARG A 843 24.37 -28.03 -4.81
CA ARG A 843 23.01 -28.56 -4.61
C ARG A 843 22.02 -27.49 -4.18
N GLY A 844 22.49 -26.41 -3.55
CA GLY A 844 21.69 -25.26 -3.12
C GLY A 844 21.56 -24.22 -4.22
N SER A 845 20.43 -23.52 -4.27
CA SER A 845 20.21 -22.36 -5.16
C SER A 845 20.62 -21.06 -4.45
N TYR A 846 20.99 -20.04 -5.22
CA TYR A 846 21.28 -18.69 -4.73
C TYR A 846 22.27 -18.73 -3.55
N GLY A 847 21.95 -18.02 -2.46
CA GLY A 847 22.78 -17.97 -1.26
C GLY A 847 23.05 -19.32 -0.58
N GLU A 848 22.17 -20.32 -0.72
CA GLU A 848 22.43 -21.68 -0.23
C GLU A 848 23.57 -22.33 -1.04
N GLY A 849 23.60 -22.09 -2.35
CA GLY A 849 24.68 -22.54 -3.23
C GLY A 849 26.00 -21.84 -2.94
N LEU A 850 25.95 -20.53 -2.67
CA LEU A 850 27.13 -19.75 -2.23
C LEU A 850 27.68 -20.27 -0.90
N ALA A 851 26.82 -20.54 0.09
CA ALA A 851 27.23 -21.11 1.36
C ALA A 851 27.90 -22.48 1.21
N GLN A 852 27.41 -23.31 0.28
CA GLN A 852 28.06 -24.59 -0.03
C GLN A 852 29.44 -24.38 -0.67
N ALA A 853 29.57 -23.44 -1.62
CA ALA A 853 30.84 -23.13 -2.27
C ALA A 853 31.88 -22.58 -1.28
N ALA A 854 31.47 -21.65 -0.40
CA ALA A 854 32.31 -21.17 0.70
C ALA A 854 32.69 -22.32 1.64
N GLY A 855 31.78 -23.25 1.92
CA GLY A 855 32.04 -24.43 2.73
C GLY A 855 33.10 -25.37 2.16
N LEU A 856 33.13 -25.54 0.83
CA LEU A 856 34.19 -26.28 0.14
C LEU A 856 35.56 -25.59 0.27
N MET A 857 35.57 -24.26 0.32
CA MET A 857 36.80 -23.48 0.46
C MET A 857 37.37 -23.52 1.90
N ILE A 858 36.50 -23.37 2.91
CA ILE A 858 36.92 -23.31 4.33
C ILE A 858 36.97 -24.69 5.01
N GLY A 859 36.41 -25.73 4.39
CA GLY A 859 36.42 -27.11 4.90
C GLY A 859 35.27 -27.49 5.85
N HIS A 860 34.33 -26.60 6.13
CA HIS A 860 33.12 -26.89 6.90
C HIS A 860 31.94 -26.00 6.46
N ASN A 861 30.71 -26.36 6.86
CA ASN A 861 29.55 -25.53 6.55
C ASN A 861 29.64 -24.15 7.24
N PRO A 862 29.37 -23.04 6.53
CA PRO A 862 29.34 -21.71 7.14
C PRO A 862 28.41 -21.62 8.35
N GLY A 863 28.83 -20.92 9.39
CA GLY A 863 28.08 -20.75 10.64
C GLY A 863 28.12 -21.94 11.61
N ARG A 864 28.86 -23.01 11.32
CA ARG A 864 28.94 -24.22 12.17
C ARG A 864 30.16 -24.28 13.08
N CYS A 865 31.12 -23.38 12.95
CA CYS A 865 32.25 -23.24 13.88
C CYS A 865 32.08 -21.98 14.75
N PRO A 866 32.73 -21.91 15.93
CA PRO A 866 32.64 -20.73 16.80
C PRO A 866 33.10 -19.42 16.13
N GLU A 867 34.04 -19.48 15.19
CA GLU A 867 34.62 -18.28 14.53
C GLU A 867 33.65 -17.62 13.54
N CYS A 868 32.87 -18.41 12.80
CA CYS A 868 31.95 -17.90 11.79
C CYS A 868 30.47 -18.07 12.13
N ALA A 869 30.14 -18.54 13.34
CA ALA A 869 28.76 -18.56 13.84
C ALA A 869 28.13 -17.17 13.76
N ALA A 870 26.84 -17.11 13.40
CA ALA A 870 26.10 -15.85 13.42
C ALA A 870 26.08 -15.28 14.85
N PRO A 871 26.17 -13.94 15.01
CA PRO A 871 25.91 -13.30 16.29
C PRO A 871 24.52 -13.68 16.82
N ALA A 872 24.39 -13.73 18.15
CA ALA A 872 23.08 -13.92 18.77
C ALA A 872 22.16 -12.75 18.38
N ALA A 873 20.92 -13.05 18.02
CA ALA A 873 19.96 -12.01 17.65
C ALA A 873 19.56 -11.13 18.84
N GLY A 874 19.64 -11.65 20.07
CA GLY A 874 19.37 -10.92 21.31
C GLY A 874 17.88 -10.64 21.58
N ASP A 875 17.03 -10.71 20.55
CA ASP A 875 15.62 -10.35 20.59
C ASP A 875 14.76 -11.36 19.81
N SER A 876 13.64 -11.77 20.40
CA SER A 876 12.75 -12.81 19.84
C SER A 876 11.98 -12.38 18.58
N ASN A 877 11.67 -11.09 18.43
CA ASN A 877 11.02 -10.54 17.24
C ASN A 877 12.02 -10.47 16.07
N ILE A 878 13.28 -10.12 16.35
CA ILE A 878 14.36 -10.16 15.36
C ILE A 878 14.60 -11.60 14.89
N GLU A 879 14.64 -12.58 15.80
CA GLU A 879 14.73 -14.00 15.43
C GLU A 879 13.57 -14.43 14.53
N LEU A 880 12.35 -13.98 14.84
CA LEU A 880 11.16 -14.29 14.07
C LEU A 880 11.23 -13.69 12.66
N VAL A 881 11.61 -12.41 12.52
CA VAL A 881 11.79 -11.77 11.20
C VAL A 881 12.85 -12.51 10.40
N LEU A 882 14.03 -12.79 10.97
CA LEU A 882 15.08 -13.52 10.28
C LEU A 882 14.61 -14.90 9.79
N ALA A 883 13.88 -15.64 10.64
CA ALA A 883 13.32 -16.95 10.27
C ALA A 883 12.28 -16.84 9.14
N LEU A 884 11.48 -15.77 9.09
CA LEU A 884 10.51 -15.52 8.02
C LEU A 884 11.21 -15.18 6.69
N LEU A 885 12.26 -14.36 6.72
CA LEU A 885 13.04 -13.99 5.53
C LEU A 885 13.85 -15.17 4.97
N GLU A 886 14.39 -16.03 5.84
CA GLU A 886 15.12 -17.25 5.45
C GLU A 886 14.30 -18.18 4.55
N VAL A 887 12.98 -18.21 4.68
CA VAL A 887 12.10 -19.05 3.84
C VAL A 887 12.22 -18.67 2.35
N GLY A 888 12.49 -17.39 2.05
CA GLY A 888 12.71 -16.91 0.69
C GLY A 888 14.00 -17.44 0.05
N GLY A 889 15.01 -17.78 0.86
CA GLY A 889 16.33 -18.24 0.40
C GLY A 889 16.42 -19.73 0.05
N ALA A 890 15.38 -20.52 0.31
CA ALA A 890 15.35 -21.96 0.03
C ALA A 890 14.34 -22.32 -1.08
N SER A 891 14.48 -23.50 -1.69
CA SER A 891 13.55 -23.98 -2.73
C SER A 891 12.80 -25.25 -2.35
N GLY A 892 11.55 -25.39 -2.82
CA GLY A 892 10.74 -26.59 -2.65
C GLY A 892 10.55 -27.04 -1.19
N LEU A 893 10.79 -28.34 -0.93
CA LEU A 893 10.68 -28.94 0.40
C LEU A 893 11.77 -28.49 1.38
N ARG A 894 12.85 -27.85 0.90
CA ARG A 894 13.91 -27.32 1.78
C ARG A 894 13.45 -26.12 2.62
N LYS A 895 12.25 -25.58 2.35
CA LYS A 895 11.60 -24.56 3.18
C LYS A 895 11.05 -25.08 4.50
N LEU A 896 10.81 -26.40 4.62
CA LEU A 896 10.12 -26.99 5.78
C LEU A 896 10.81 -26.73 7.13
N PRO A 897 12.15 -26.82 7.27
CA PRO A 897 12.83 -26.51 8.53
C PRO A 897 12.64 -25.05 8.96
N SER A 898 12.77 -24.09 8.05
CA SER A 898 12.54 -22.66 8.34
C SER A 898 11.08 -22.40 8.73
N ILE A 899 10.12 -23.04 8.06
CA ILE A 899 8.69 -22.95 8.43
C ILE A 899 8.42 -23.52 9.83
N ALA A 900 9.07 -24.64 10.19
CA ALA A 900 8.96 -25.21 11.53
C ALA A 900 9.56 -24.26 12.59
N ARG A 901 10.71 -23.65 12.30
CA ARG A 901 11.35 -22.64 13.16
C ARG A 901 10.44 -21.44 13.40
N VAL A 902 9.79 -20.91 12.36
CA VAL A 902 8.80 -19.81 12.49
C VAL A 902 7.69 -20.19 13.47
N ARG A 903 7.13 -21.39 13.35
CA ARG A 903 6.07 -21.86 14.27
C ARG A 903 6.56 -21.96 15.72
N THR A 904 7.75 -22.50 15.94
CA THR A 904 8.34 -22.60 17.28
C THR A 904 8.56 -21.22 17.91
N LEU A 905 9.08 -20.26 17.14
CA LEU A 905 9.31 -18.89 17.63
C LEU A 905 8.01 -18.17 17.98
N LEU A 906 6.95 -18.39 17.19
CA LEU A 906 5.60 -17.88 17.47
C LEU A 906 4.94 -18.50 18.70
N GLN A 907 5.35 -19.69 19.13
CA GLN A 907 4.83 -20.33 20.34
C GLN A 907 5.55 -19.87 21.62
N ARG A 908 6.77 -19.34 21.48
CA ARG A 908 7.63 -18.94 22.60
C ARG A 908 7.37 -17.52 23.13
N GLY A 909 6.70 -16.69 22.34
CA GLY A 909 6.33 -15.33 22.71
C GLY A 909 4.95 -15.02 22.18
#